data_AF-A0AAU6U1D2-F1
#
_entry.id   AF-A0AAU6U1D2-F1
#
_cell.length_a   1.000
_cell.length_b   1.000
_cell.length_c   1.000
_cell.angle_alpha   90.00
_cell.angle_beta   90.00
_cell.angle_gamma   90.00
#
_symmetry.space_group_name_H-M   'P 1'
#
loop_
_entity.id
_entity.type
_entity.pdbx_description
1 polymer ?
#
loop_
_entity_poly.entity_id
_entity_poly.type
_entity_poly.pdbx_seq_one_letter_code
_entity_poly.pdbx_strand_id
1 'polypeptide(L)'
;MRKNAKWASLLSGLAMLGGVISPAMAEESFNLWQECATRCNLDLGQGVRSSQLDLSTLLDEQAEQGVLHYSMVLGEGSNSLKLAIDNALTLRSDGSSITLTSATAGKEPRSYSYHRQGKGSWSLHWLVPVGNEAPASIKVFFHELDAGSDISHISPIYSIEVSDALLRNMAKNATLYVRHVENNEVNRTLTLSAAGVGFVAAPTHHSRQKRWSEWHTGKVLCLLDPLDAVYNYLSQRSCNLGDTWEGKVYRILAGAPASHDTHIVPTAISHRLHFAKADSLAALTTHQVCAIPLEALARSRQPRGWEELSQCGYPVHNLITLYVLTRLPWSQLDSVIAQALSHTTPEDGSTPRGQLAQAIRENPAQARLALTMAAAQSDAFTRQHAHNTQEQAASADVVNLTCPAADLNCLAPADSANALQERDYPNGASFLGEGESVRFTTAGTQNWSMARLSQAHQQLIDSGYAFVGYHGTFIEAAHSIVFEGVHERDQSSIAPWQGFYVAGDPALAYGYAQDQDADERGRIRNGVLLRVYVPRTALPRLYATSLTLASPDAVDEVSRLIGHPLPLQLDAITGPEEEGGRLETILGWRLAEQAVVIPSTIPTDPRNVGGNLDPATVLQEERAISTLPDYVTTPRDEL
;
A
#
# COMPACT_ATOMS: atom_id res chain seq x y z
N MET A 1 -26.68 41.84 34.44
CA MET A 1 -26.37 42.14 33.02
C MET A 1 -25.61 40.96 32.41
N ARG A 2 -26.24 40.34 31.40
CA ARG A 2 -25.80 39.30 30.44
C ARG A 2 -24.54 38.45 30.77
N LYS A 3 -24.77 37.20 31.21
CA LYS A 3 -23.84 36.08 31.00
C LYS A 3 -24.28 35.28 29.77
N ASN A 4 -23.31 34.98 28.90
CA ASN A 4 -23.49 34.49 27.54
C ASN A 4 -23.98 33.04 27.47
N ALA A 5 -25.19 32.86 26.93
CA ALA A 5 -25.86 31.61 26.60
C ALA A 5 -25.35 30.97 25.27
N LYS A 6 -24.04 30.98 25.00
CA LYS A 6 -23.47 30.45 23.75
C LYS A 6 -22.81 29.06 23.85
N TRP A 7 -22.63 28.53 25.06
CA TRP A 7 -22.01 27.20 25.25
C TRP A 7 -23.04 26.06 25.32
N ALA A 8 -24.31 26.35 25.62
CA ALA A 8 -25.35 25.34 25.70
C ALA A 8 -25.86 24.86 24.32
N SER A 9 -25.70 25.67 23.26
CA SER A 9 -26.17 25.36 21.90
C SER A 9 -25.20 24.51 21.07
N LEU A 10 -23.93 24.42 21.46
CA LEU A 10 -22.93 23.55 20.79
C LEU A 10 -22.97 22.12 21.31
N LEU A 11 -23.31 21.91 22.59
CA LEU A 11 -23.47 20.58 23.18
C LEU A 11 -24.79 19.90 22.79
N SER A 12 -25.82 20.66 22.42
CA SER A 12 -27.11 20.11 21.98
C SER A 12 -27.12 19.70 20.49
N GLY A 13 -26.18 20.19 19.67
CA GLY A 13 -26.02 19.77 18.27
C GLY A 13 -25.33 18.42 18.10
N LEU A 14 -24.44 18.03 19.03
CA LEU A 14 -23.74 16.74 18.99
C LEU A 14 -24.60 15.57 19.50
N ALA A 15 -25.61 15.83 20.33
CA ALA A 15 -26.52 14.80 20.84
C ALA A 15 -27.50 14.26 19.77
N MET A 16 -27.65 14.95 18.63
CA MET A 16 -28.62 14.58 17.58
C MET A 16 -28.05 13.70 16.45
N LEU A 17 -26.72 13.49 16.40
CA LEU A 17 -26.06 12.68 15.34
C LEU A 17 -25.31 11.44 15.87
N GLY A 18 -25.26 11.25 17.20
CA GLY A 18 -24.53 10.15 17.84
C GLY A 18 -25.29 9.56 19.02
N GLY A 19 -26.45 8.94 18.77
CA GLY A 19 -27.14 8.20 19.82
C GLY A 19 -26.33 6.98 20.23
N VAL A 20 -25.48 7.09 21.26
CA VAL A 20 -24.70 5.98 21.83
C VAL A 20 -25.65 4.83 22.15
N ILE A 21 -25.40 3.63 21.62
CA ILE A 21 -26.07 2.42 22.10
C ILE A 21 -25.44 2.14 23.46
N SER A 22 -26.20 2.35 24.54
CA SER A 22 -25.73 2.04 25.89
C SER A 22 -26.16 0.62 26.27
N PRO A 23 -25.36 -0.15 27.03
CA PRO A 23 -25.77 -1.43 27.59
C PRO A 23 -27.08 -1.37 28.40
N ALA A 24 -27.44 -0.20 28.93
CA ALA A 24 -28.71 0.03 29.62
C ALA A 24 -29.95 0.03 28.69
N MET A 25 -29.77 -0.06 27.37
CA MET A 25 -30.85 -0.08 26.37
C MET A 25 -31.16 -1.48 25.82
N ALA A 26 -30.40 -2.51 26.17
CA ALA A 26 -30.65 -3.88 25.72
C ALA A 26 -31.82 -4.48 26.50
N GLU A 27 -32.97 -4.63 25.85
CA GLU A 27 -34.18 -5.15 26.48
C GLU A 27 -34.23 -6.69 26.44
N GLU A 28 -33.62 -7.33 25.43
CA GLU A 28 -33.58 -8.78 25.27
C GLU A 28 -32.26 -9.29 24.67
N SER A 29 -31.70 -10.36 25.25
CA SER A 29 -30.52 -11.06 24.73
C SER A 29 -30.89 -12.11 23.68
N PHE A 30 -29.92 -12.51 22.86
CA PHE A 30 -29.98 -13.65 21.95
C PHE A 30 -28.59 -14.28 21.80
N ASN A 31 -28.49 -15.49 21.25
CA ASN A 31 -27.22 -16.15 20.97
C ASN A 31 -26.92 -16.17 19.46
N LEU A 32 -26.05 -15.27 19.01
CA LEU A 32 -25.68 -15.10 17.61
C LEU A 32 -25.17 -16.40 16.97
N TRP A 33 -24.23 -17.09 17.62
CA TRP A 33 -23.57 -18.26 17.06
C TRP A 33 -24.38 -19.56 17.18
N GLN A 34 -25.46 -19.57 17.95
CA GLN A 34 -26.37 -20.71 18.03
C GLN A 34 -27.61 -20.50 17.15
N GLU A 35 -28.25 -19.35 17.27
CA GLU A 35 -29.51 -19.07 16.60
C GLU A 35 -29.28 -18.67 15.12
N CYS A 36 -28.21 -17.91 14.84
CA CYS A 36 -27.99 -17.30 13.53
C CYS A 36 -26.87 -17.97 12.72
N ALA A 37 -26.34 -19.11 13.18
CA ALA A 37 -25.34 -19.90 12.45
C ALA A 37 -25.86 -20.32 11.07
N THR A 38 -27.08 -20.83 11.00
CA THR A 38 -27.75 -21.13 9.73
C THR A 38 -28.55 -19.91 9.27
N ARG A 39 -29.61 -19.56 10.02
CA ARG A 39 -30.48 -18.41 9.74
C ARG A 39 -31.35 -18.10 10.96
N CYS A 40 -31.47 -16.83 11.34
CA CYS A 40 -32.37 -16.35 12.39
C CYS A 40 -33.10 -15.06 11.94
N ASN A 41 -34.25 -14.78 12.56
CA ASN A 41 -34.97 -13.52 12.40
C ASN A 41 -35.09 -12.85 13.77
N LEU A 42 -34.43 -11.72 13.94
CA LEU A 42 -34.46 -10.94 15.18
C LEU A 42 -35.59 -9.92 15.11
N ASP A 43 -36.49 -9.94 16.10
CA ASP A 43 -37.46 -8.86 16.32
C ASP A 43 -36.76 -7.66 16.99
N LEU A 44 -36.83 -6.51 16.32
CA LEU A 44 -36.29 -5.21 16.74
C LEU A 44 -37.41 -4.20 17.06
N GLY A 45 -38.68 -4.64 17.08
CA GLY A 45 -39.82 -3.82 17.44
C GLY A 45 -39.78 -3.34 18.90
N GLN A 46 -39.20 -4.15 19.78
CA GLN A 46 -38.99 -3.85 21.21
C GLN A 46 -37.65 -3.16 21.50
N GLY A 47 -36.94 -2.65 20.49
CA GLY A 47 -35.70 -1.88 20.71
C GLY A 47 -34.41 -2.66 20.44
N VAL A 48 -33.44 -2.61 21.37
CA VAL A 48 -32.08 -3.14 21.14
C VAL A 48 -31.99 -4.61 21.56
N ARG A 49 -31.47 -5.44 20.65
CA ARG A 49 -31.10 -6.83 20.93
C ARG A 49 -29.60 -6.95 21.14
N SER A 50 -29.16 -7.83 22.05
CA SER A 50 -27.74 -8.02 22.35
C SER A 50 -27.30 -9.49 22.37
N SER A 51 -26.07 -9.75 21.94
CA SER A 51 -25.46 -11.08 22.02
C SER A 51 -24.02 -10.97 22.49
N GLN A 52 -23.63 -11.80 23.47
CA GLN A 52 -22.23 -11.88 23.88
C GLN A 52 -21.43 -12.75 22.90
N LEU A 53 -20.27 -12.25 22.52
CA LEU A 53 -19.29 -12.89 21.66
C LEU A 53 -18.15 -13.41 22.54
N ASP A 54 -18.45 -14.40 23.38
CA ASP A 54 -17.51 -14.92 24.37
C ASP A 54 -16.61 -16.01 23.78
N LEU A 55 -15.31 -15.73 23.70
CA LEU A 55 -14.27 -16.65 23.26
C LEU A 55 -13.54 -17.33 24.41
N SER A 56 -13.81 -16.96 25.67
CA SER A 56 -13.03 -17.42 26.83
C SER A 56 -13.04 -18.93 27.04
N THR A 57 -14.04 -19.62 26.51
CA THR A 57 -14.17 -21.10 26.54
C THR A 57 -13.73 -21.77 25.23
N LEU A 58 -13.47 -20.99 24.18
CA LEU A 58 -13.19 -21.46 22.82
C LEU A 58 -11.73 -21.29 22.40
N LEU A 59 -11.03 -20.37 23.06
CA LEU A 59 -9.60 -20.17 22.96
C LEU A 59 -8.96 -20.64 24.27
N ASP A 60 -8.00 -21.56 24.19
CA ASP A 60 -7.22 -21.97 25.36
C ASP A 60 -6.54 -20.75 26.01
N GLU A 61 -6.30 -20.77 27.33
CA GLU A 61 -5.57 -19.67 28.01
C GLU A 61 -4.16 -19.44 27.44
N GLN A 62 -3.61 -20.45 26.75
CA GLN A 62 -2.35 -20.37 26.00
C GLN A 62 -2.52 -19.99 24.53
N ALA A 63 -3.70 -19.53 24.10
CA ALA A 63 -4.02 -19.30 22.69
C ALA A 63 -2.89 -18.57 21.97
N GLU A 64 -2.41 -19.25 20.94
CA GLU A 64 -1.28 -18.87 20.10
C GLU A 64 -1.57 -17.50 19.47
N GLN A 65 -0.50 -16.75 19.12
CA GLN A 65 -0.67 -15.54 18.31
C GLN A 65 -1.45 -15.90 17.04
N GLY A 66 -2.29 -15.02 16.51
CA GLY A 66 -3.13 -15.40 15.37
C GLY A 66 -4.16 -14.35 14.98
N VAL A 67 -5.09 -14.73 14.12
CA VAL A 67 -6.15 -13.85 13.61
C VAL A 67 -7.51 -14.49 13.85
N LEU A 68 -8.39 -13.76 14.55
CA LEU A 68 -9.81 -14.08 14.60
C LEU A 68 -10.51 -13.46 13.39
N HIS A 69 -11.33 -14.25 12.71
CA HIS A 69 -12.19 -13.81 11.62
C HIS A 69 -13.64 -14.00 12.04
N TYR A 70 -14.33 -12.89 12.28
CA TYR A 70 -15.77 -12.88 12.52
C TYR A 70 -16.50 -12.52 11.25
N SER A 71 -17.61 -13.22 10.97
CA SER A 71 -18.45 -12.95 9.81
C SER A 71 -19.93 -13.21 10.09
N MET A 72 -20.80 -12.47 9.42
CA MET A 72 -22.23 -12.78 9.32
C MET A 72 -22.84 -12.15 8.07
N VAL A 73 -23.86 -12.79 7.49
CA VAL A 73 -24.64 -12.26 6.38
C VAL A 73 -25.89 -11.56 6.93
N LEU A 74 -26.09 -10.32 6.53
CA LEU A 74 -27.27 -9.52 6.86
C LEU A 74 -28.23 -9.51 5.67
N GLY A 75 -29.43 -10.04 5.88
CA GLY A 75 -30.49 -10.16 4.87
C GLY A 75 -31.53 -9.05 4.96
N GLU A 76 -32.80 -9.43 5.02
CA GLU A 76 -33.95 -8.51 5.18
C GLU A 76 -33.80 -7.65 6.45
N GLY A 77 -34.12 -6.35 6.35
CA GLY A 77 -33.95 -5.36 7.43
C GLY A 77 -32.56 -4.73 7.55
N SER A 78 -31.58 -5.18 6.74
CA SER A 78 -30.20 -4.68 6.79
C SER A 78 -30.00 -3.29 6.19
N ASN A 79 -31.02 -2.73 5.54
CA ASN A 79 -31.06 -1.39 4.95
C ASN A 79 -31.41 -0.29 5.96
N SER A 80 -31.79 -0.60 7.20
CA SER A 80 -32.01 0.43 8.22
C SER A 80 -31.64 -0.04 9.61
N LEU A 81 -30.34 -0.07 9.82
CA LEU A 81 -29.74 -0.74 10.96
C LEU A 81 -28.64 0.08 11.59
N LYS A 82 -28.55 -0.01 12.91
CA LYS A 82 -27.38 0.38 13.69
C LYS A 82 -26.87 -0.83 14.46
N LEU A 83 -25.63 -1.22 14.17
CA LEU A 83 -24.88 -2.23 14.90
C LEU A 83 -23.83 -1.57 15.78
N ALA A 84 -23.50 -2.18 16.92
CA ALA A 84 -22.33 -1.80 17.69
C ALA A 84 -21.62 -3.04 18.26
N ILE A 85 -20.29 -2.99 18.28
CA ILE A 85 -19.46 -3.92 19.06
C ILE A 85 -18.93 -3.12 20.26
N ASP A 86 -19.39 -3.52 21.44
CA ASP A 86 -19.29 -2.73 22.66
C ASP A 86 -19.79 -1.28 22.42
N ASN A 87 -19.11 -0.29 22.99
CA ASN A 87 -19.42 1.13 22.82
C ASN A 87 -18.49 1.83 21.84
N ALA A 88 -17.55 1.12 21.22
CA ALA A 88 -16.39 1.72 20.55
C ALA A 88 -16.34 1.49 19.04
N LEU A 89 -17.09 0.52 18.49
CA LEU A 89 -17.24 0.32 17.05
C LEU A 89 -18.73 0.36 16.71
N THR A 90 -19.14 1.28 15.85
CA THR A 90 -20.52 1.44 15.40
C THR A 90 -20.60 1.33 13.89
N LEU A 91 -21.57 0.56 13.41
CA LEU A 91 -21.93 0.44 12.01
C LEU A 91 -23.35 0.97 11.81
N ARG A 92 -23.56 1.82 10.82
CA ARG A 92 -24.89 2.30 10.42
C ARG A 92 -25.10 2.01 8.95
N SER A 93 -26.20 1.33 8.63
CA SER A 93 -26.65 1.08 7.27
C SER A 93 -27.99 1.78 7.07
N ASP A 94 -28.09 2.56 6.00
CA ASP A 94 -29.34 3.24 5.57
C ASP A 94 -29.81 2.79 4.17
N GLY A 95 -29.23 1.69 3.67
CA GLY A 95 -29.53 1.12 2.35
C GLY A 95 -28.83 1.83 1.20
N SER A 96 -28.33 3.05 1.40
CA SER A 96 -27.50 3.79 0.43
C SER A 96 -26.01 3.73 0.78
N SER A 97 -25.70 3.67 2.06
CA SER A 97 -24.34 3.62 2.57
C SER A 97 -24.23 2.73 3.79
N ILE A 98 -23.01 2.24 4.04
CA ILE A 98 -22.63 1.60 5.29
C ILE A 98 -21.53 2.48 5.89
N THR A 99 -21.85 3.15 7.00
CA THR A 99 -20.90 3.99 7.72
C THR A 99 -20.33 3.25 8.93
N LEU A 100 -19.01 3.29 9.06
CA LEU A 100 -18.24 2.68 10.13
C LEU A 100 -17.61 3.78 10.97
N THR A 101 -18.00 3.90 12.23
CA THR A 101 -17.42 4.84 13.18
C THR A 101 -16.72 4.10 14.30
N SER A 102 -15.46 4.44 14.58
CA SER A 102 -14.67 3.77 15.61
C SER A 102 -13.91 4.76 16.50
N ALA A 103 -13.85 4.46 17.80
CA ALA A 103 -12.89 5.05 18.71
C ALA A 103 -11.48 4.53 18.41
N THR A 104 -10.55 5.47 18.21
CA THR A 104 -9.16 5.15 17.85
C THR A 104 -8.25 5.23 19.08
N ALA A 105 -7.01 4.74 18.95
CA ALA A 105 -5.94 5.03 19.89
C ALA A 105 -5.40 6.47 19.75
N GLY A 106 -5.84 7.22 18.73
CA GLY A 106 -5.49 8.61 18.49
C GLY A 106 -6.40 9.59 19.23
N LYS A 107 -6.38 10.86 18.82
CA LYS A 107 -7.11 11.94 19.51
C LYS A 107 -8.62 11.95 19.21
N GLU A 108 -9.03 11.46 18.04
CA GLU A 108 -10.40 11.59 17.55
C GLU A 108 -10.94 10.26 17.01
N PRO A 109 -12.26 10.01 17.13
CA PRO A 109 -12.89 8.88 16.45
C PRO A 109 -12.82 9.09 14.93
N ARG A 110 -12.76 7.98 14.20
CA ARG A 110 -12.75 8.00 12.73
C ARG A 110 -14.04 7.44 12.19
N SER A 111 -14.49 8.00 11.07
CA SER A 111 -15.66 7.52 10.35
C SER A 111 -15.31 7.27 8.88
N TYR A 112 -15.67 6.09 8.41
CA TYR A 112 -15.58 5.67 7.01
C TYR A 112 -16.99 5.48 6.47
N SER A 113 -17.17 5.70 5.18
CA SER A 113 -18.48 5.54 4.53
C SER A 113 -18.29 4.79 3.23
N TYR A 114 -18.79 3.57 3.18
CA TYR A 114 -18.90 2.80 1.95
C TYR A 114 -20.23 3.12 1.26
N HIS A 115 -20.20 3.58 0.01
CA HIS A 115 -21.42 3.75 -0.77
C HIS A 115 -21.82 2.42 -1.40
N ARG A 116 -23.06 1.98 -1.16
CA ARG A 116 -23.57 0.72 -1.68
C ARG A 116 -23.61 0.76 -3.20
N GLN A 117 -23.05 -0.25 -3.84
CA GLN A 117 -23.04 -0.43 -5.30
C GLN A 117 -24.15 -1.40 -5.74
N GLY A 118 -24.56 -2.31 -4.85
CA GLY A 118 -25.66 -3.25 -5.03
C GLY A 118 -26.83 -2.98 -4.09
N LYS A 119 -27.83 -3.87 -4.17
CA LYS A 119 -28.99 -3.92 -3.28
C LYS A 119 -29.14 -5.33 -2.74
N GLY A 120 -29.81 -5.46 -1.58
CA GLY A 120 -30.05 -6.74 -0.94
C GLY A 120 -28.99 -7.07 0.11
N SER A 121 -28.75 -8.37 0.29
CA SER A 121 -27.93 -8.92 1.35
C SER A 121 -26.46 -8.47 1.24
N TRP A 122 -25.80 -8.40 2.38
CA TRP A 122 -24.36 -8.13 2.44
C TRP A 122 -23.74 -8.86 3.63
N SER A 123 -22.49 -9.29 3.47
CA SER A 123 -21.71 -9.92 4.52
C SER A 123 -20.87 -8.88 5.24
N LEU A 124 -20.91 -8.90 6.57
CA LEU A 124 -20.04 -8.14 7.45
C LEU A 124 -18.88 -9.01 7.88
N HIS A 125 -17.66 -8.53 7.71
CA HIS A 125 -16.44 -9.19 8.18
C HIS A 125 -15.63 -8.25 9.07
N TRP A 126 -15.06 -8.78 10.15
CA TRP A 126 -14.00 -8.09 10.88
C TRP A 126 -12.92 -9.03 11.41
N LEU A 127 -11.67 -8.57 11.32
CA LEU A 127 -10.48 -9.33 11.69
C LEU A 127 -9.84 -8.74 12.94
N VAL A 128 -9.56 -9.58 13.94
CA VAL A 128 -8.98 -9.16 15.21
C VAL A 128 -7.68 -9.93 15.45
N PRO A 129 -6.52 -9.24 15.49
CA PRO A 129 -5.25 -9.88 15.79
C PRO A 129 -5.14 -10.25 17.27
N VAL A 130 -4.71 -11.48 17.55
CA VAL A 130 -4.51 -12.07 18.88
C VAL A 130 -3.02 -12.23 19.16
N GLY A 131 -2.60 -11.88 20.38
CA GLY A 131 -1.21 -11.98 20.84
C GLY A 131 -0.59 -10.64 21.25
N ASN A 132 0.43 -10.72 22.10
CA ASN A 132 1.13 -9.53 22.62
C ASN A 132 1.93 -8.78 21.56
N GLU A 133 2.45 -9.52 20.58
CA GLU A 133 3.23 -8.98 19.47
C GLU A 133 2.40 -8.75 18.22
N ALA A 134 1.09 -8.99 18.26
CA ALA A 134 0.24 -8.84 17.09
C ALA A 134 0.00 -7.35 16.74
N PRO A 135 -0.45 -7.04 15.52
CA PRO A 135 -0.73 -5.67 15.10
C PRO A 135 -1.73 -4.95 16.01
N ALA A 136 -1.65 -3.61 16.10
CA ALA A 136 -2.56 -2.81 16.92
C ALA A 136 -3.79 -2.27 16.14
N SER A 137 -4.13 -2.88 15.00
CA SER A 137 -5.28 -2.51 14.17
C SER A 137 -6.23 -3.69 13.95
N ILE A 138 -7.53 -3.41 13.84
CA ILE A 138 -8.53 -4.37 13.34
C ILE A 138 -8.78 -4.13 11.85
N LYS A 139 -9.32 -5.14 11.15
CA LYS A 139 -9.88 -4.95 9.79
C LYS A 139 -11.39 -5.03 9.83
N VAL A 140 -12.07 -4.23 9.01
CA VAL A 140 -13.52 -4.33 8.77
C VAL A 140 -13.78 -4.17 7.28
N PHE A 141 -14.60 -5.03 6.69
CA PHE A 141 -15.00 -4.93 5.27
C PHE A 141 -16.37 -5.56 5.02
N PHE A 142 -16.95 -5.20 3.89
CA PHE A 142 -18.29 -5.60 3.47
C PHE A 142 -18.24 -6.24 2.09
N HIS A 143 -18.97 -7.35 1.93
CA HIS A 143 -19.21 -7.97 0.64
C HIS A 143 -20.70 -7.84 0.30
N GLU A 144 -21.03 -7.20 -0.81
CA GLU A 144 -22.42 -7.15 -1.28
C GLU A 144 -22.73 -8.42 -2.06
N LEU A 145 -23.82 -9.08 -1.71
CA LEU A 145 -24.17 -10.38 -2.26
C LEU A 145 -25.30 -10.23 -3.27
N ASP A 146 -25.24 -11.00 -4.35
CA ASP A 146 -26.34 -11.11 -5.30
C ASP A 146 -27.42 -12.11 -4.83
N ALA A 147 -28.41 -12.38 -5.68
CA ALA A 147 -29.48 -13.34 -5.36
C ALA A 147 -28.99 -14.80 -5.25
N GLY A 148 -27.84 -15.14 -5.86
CA GLY A 148 -27.17 -16.43 -5.78
C GLY A 148 -26.33 -16.60 -4.52
N SER A 149 -26.16 -15.53 -3.73
CA SER A 149 -25.22 -15.45 -2.60
C SER A 149 -23.75 -15.41 -3.03
N ASP A 150 -23.47 -15.02 -4.28
CA ASP A 150 -22.13 -14.73 -4.76
C ASP A 150 -21.78 -13.27 -4.47
N ILE A 151 -20.48 -12.99 -4.33
CA ILE A 151 -19.99 -11.63 -4.11
C ILE A 151 -20.15 -10.86 -5.43
N SER A 152 -20.91 -9.76 -5.36
CA SER A 152 -21.15 -8.84 -6.48
C SER A 152 -20.27 -7.59 -6.41
N HIS A 153 -19.96 -7.10 -5.20
CA HIS A 153 -19.09 -5.95 -4.95
C HIS A 153 -18.37 -6.12 -3.62
N ILE A 154 -17.19 -5.50 -3.49
CA ILE A 154 -16.42 -5.46 -2.25
C ILE A 154 -16.19 -4.00 -1.82
N SER A 155 -16.24 -3.74 -0.53
CA SER A 155 -15.77 -2.47 0.04
C SER A 155 -14.24 -2.44 0.13
N PRO A 156 -13.65 -1.27 0.41
CA PRO A 156 -12.31 -1.24 0.97
C PRO A 156 -12.19 -2.07 2.25
N ILE A 157 -11.00 -2.62 2.50
CA ILE A 157 -10.62 -3.17 3.79
C ILE A 157 -10.25 -1.99 4.69
N TYR A 158 -11.08 -1.69 5.69
CA TYR A 158 -10.82 -0.59 6.63
C TYR A 158 -9.96 -1.09 7.80
N SER A 159 -8.70 -0.65 7.84
CA SER A 159 -7.76 -0.92 8.93
C SER A 159 -7.74 0.23 9.92
N ILE A 160 -8.19 -0.04 11.14
CA ILE A 160 -8.36 0.99 12.17
C ILE A 160 -7.49 0.65 13.38
N GLU A 161 -6.57 1.55 13.73
CA GLU A 161 -5.84 1.51 15.00
C GLU A 161 -6.77 1.91 16.15
N VAL A 162 -7.52 0.93 16.64
CA VAL A 162 -8.48 1.09 17.73
C VAL A 162 -7.79 1.14 19.10
N SER A 163 -8.53 1.57 20.13
CA SER A 163 -8.02 1.58 21.50
C SER A 163 -7.61 0.17 21.98
N ASP A 164 -6.62 0.07 22.88
CA ASP A 164 -6.18 -1.23 23.40
C ASP A 164 -7.28 -1.96 24.18
N ALA A 165 -8.18 -1.21 24.82
CA ALA A 165 -9.35 -1.79 25.48
C ALA A 165 -10.26 -2.49 24.47
N LEU A 166 -10.51 -1.87 23.33
CA LEU A 166 -11.31 -2.47 22.26
C LEU A 166 -10.62 -3.70 21.65
N LEU A 167 -9.31 -3.63 21.37
CA LEU A 167 -8.55 -4.80 20.90
C LEU A 167 -8.65 -5.99 21.86
N ARG A 168 -8.49 -5.75 23.17
CA ARG A 168 -8.57 -6.81 24.19
C ARG A 168 -9.97 -7.39 24.30
N ASN A 169 -11.00 -6.55 24.32
CA ASN A 169 -12.38 -7.00 24.44
C ASN A 169 -12.80 -7.82 23.22
N MET A 170 -12.54 -7.30 22.00
CA MET A 170 -12.87 -8.00 20.75
C MET A 170 -12.13 -9.32 20.58
N ALA A 171 -10.98 -9.51 21.23
CA ALA A 171 -10.23 -10.77 21.21
C ALA A 171 -10.64 -11.76 22.31
N LYS A 172 -11.55 -11.39 23.23
CA LYS A 172 -11.89 -12.21 24.40
C LYS A 172 -13.39 -12.32 24.65
N ASN A 173 -14.05 -11.21 24.95
CA ASN A 173 -15.48 -11.16 25.21
C ASN A 173 -15.96 -9.73 24.91
N ALA A 174 -16.69 -9.60 23.80
CA ALA A 174 -17.33 -8.37 23.36
C ALA A 174 -18.85 -8.59 23.26
N THR A 175 -19.63 -7.51 23.26
CA THR A 175 -21.09 -7.60 23.05
C THR A 175 -21.48 -6.97 21.72
N LEU A 176 -22.20 -7.73 20.89
CA LEU A 176 -22.87 -7.21 19.71
C LEU A 176 -24.22 -6.63 20.11
N TYR A 177 -24.50 -5.39 19.71
CA TYR A 177 -25.80 -4.74 19.83
C TYR A 177 -26.40 -4.51 18.46
N VAL A 178 -27.70 -4.78 18.33
CA VAL A 178 -28.47 -4.67 17.09
C VAL A 178 -29.69 -3.79 17.35
N ARG A 179 -29.85 -2.72 16.58
CA ARG A 179 -30.98 -1.80 16.70
C ARG A 179 -31.49 -1.34 15.35
N HIS A 180 -32.80 -1.41 15.15
CA HIS A 180 -33.45 -0.81 13.98
C HIS A 180 -33.35 0.73 14.02
N VAL A 181 -33.24 1.34 12.85
CA VAL A 181 -33.33 2.78 12.68
C VAL A 181 -34.63 3.08 11.94
N GLU A 182 -35.42 4.04 12.40
CA GLU A 182 -36.69 4.40 11.76
C GLU A 182 -36.51 4.76 10.26
N ASN A 183 -37.20 4.02 9.38
CA ASN A 183 -37.17 4.19 7.91
C ASN A 183 -38.57 4.14 7.26
N ASN A 184 -39.64 4.37 8.04
CA ASN A 184 -41.05 4.23 7.64
C ASN A 184 -41.51 2.80 7.30
N GLU A 185 -40.68 1.77 7.49
CA GLU A 185 -41.11 0.37 7.37
C GLU A 185 -41.88 -0.07 8.63
N VAL A 186 -42.96 -0.84 8.43
CA VAL A 186 -43.79 -1.37 9.53
C VAL A 186 -43.12 -2.58 10.18
N ASN A 187 -42.42 -3.39 9.37
CA ASN A 187 -41.73 -4.58 9.84
C ASN A 187 -40.34 -4.22 10.37
N ARG A 188 -40.12 -4.41 11.67
CA ARG A 188 -38.85 -4.11 12.35
C ARG A 188 -38.12 -5.40 12.69
N THR A 189 -37.77 -6.16 11.66
CA THR A 189 -37.04 -7.42 11.82
C THR A 189 -35.71 -7.38 11.09
N LEU A 190 -34.73 -8.14 11.57
CA LEU A 190 -33.45 -8.35 10.90
C LEU A 190 -33.21 -9.85 10.69
N THR A 191 -33.00 -10.25 9.44
CA THR A 191 -32.56 -11.61 9.12
C THR A 191 -31.03 -11.68 9.16
N LEU A 192 -30.47 -12.62 9.93
CA LEU A 192 -29.05 -12.96 9.90
C LEU A 192 -28.86 -14.40 9.47
N SER A 193 -27.76 -14.71 8.78
CA SER A 193 -27.36 -16.07 8.41
C SER A 193 -25.84 -16.21 8.38
N ALA A 194 -25.34 -17.44 8.41
CA ALA A 194 -23.91 -17.75 8.34
C ALA A 194 -23.07 -16.99 9.39
N ALA A 195 -23.65 -16.73 10.55
CA ALA A 195 -22.95 -16.06 11.64
C ALA A 195 -21.92 -17.03 12.24
N GLY A 196 -20.68 -16.57 12.39
CA GLY A 196 -19.64 -17.40 12.98
C GLY A 196 -18.34 -16.65 13.24
N VAL A 197 -17.41 -17.38 13.86
CA VAL A 197 -16.06 -16.92 14.11
C VAL A 197 -15.09 -18.08 13.90
N GLY A 198 -14.04 -17.82 13.12
CA GLY A 198 -12.91 -18.72 12.95
C GLY A 198 -11.61 -18.11 13.45
N PHE A 199 -10.60 -18.94 13.59
CA PHE A 199 -9.28 -18.58 14.06
C PHE A 199 -8.20 -19.23 13.19
N VAL A 200 -7.18 -18.44 12.86
CA VAL A 200 -5.96 -18.91 12.20
C VAL A 200 -4.79 -18.65 13.12
N ALA A 201 -4.16 -19.71 13.58
CA ALA A 201 -2.96 -19.63 14.40
C ALA A 201 -1.79 -19.11 13.57
N ALA A 202 -1.04 -18.18 14.13
CA ALA A 202 0.19 -17.68 13.55
C ALA A 202 1.31 -18.69 13.77
N PRO A 203 2.04 -19.07 12.72
CA PRO A 203 3.23 -19.88 12.85
C PRO A 203 4.22 -19.28 13.85
N THR A 204 4.79 -20.15 14.67
CA THR A 204 5.71 -19.80 15.75
C THR A 204 7.11 -19.46 15.25
N HIS A 205 7.43 -19.86 14.02
CA HIS A 205 8.67 -19.52 13.32
C HIS A 205 8.63 -18.09 12.78
N HIS A 206 9.80 -17.57 12.36
CA HIS A 206 10.02 -16.22 11.82
C HIS A 206 9.94 -15.05 12.82
N SER A 207 10.51 -13.90 12.43
CA SER A 207 10.41 -12.66 13.20
C SER A 207 9.00 -12.07 13.13
N ARG A 208 8.63 -11.24 14.10
CA ARG A 208 7.35 -10.50 14.10
C ARG A 208 7.13 -9.73 12.79
N GLN A 209 8.15 -9.00 12.33
CA GLN A 209 8.08 -8.20 11.11
C GLN A 209 7.73 -9.06 9.88
N LYS A 210 8.32 -10.25 9.76
CA LYS A 210 8.00 -11.16 8.65
C LYS A 210 6.60 -11.76 8.81
N ARG A 211 6.27 -12.23 10.02
CA ARG A 211 4.97 -12.82 10.38
C ARG A 211 3.80 -11.88 10.06
N TRP A 212 3.92 -10.58 10.30
CA TRP A 212 2.82 -9.63 10.12
C TRP A 212 2.97 -8.72 8.89
N SER A 213 3.90 -9.06 7.98
CA SER A 213 4.20 -8.24 6.80
C SER A 213 2.99 -7.96 5.91
N GLU A 214 2.11 -8.95 5.73
CA GLU A 214 0.93 -8.84 4.86
C GLU A 214 -0.30 -8.20 5.54
N TRP A 215 -0.20 -7.79 6.82
CA TRP A 215 -1.34 -7.25 7.55
C TRP A 215 -1.85 -5.92 6.98
N HIS A 216 -1.00 -5.15 6.29
CA HIS A 216 -1.33 -3.86 5.67
C HIS A 216 -1.37 -3.91 4.13
N THR A 217 -1.36 -5.11 3.53
CA THR A 217 -1.50 -5.31 2.08
C THR A 217 -2.85 -5.97 1.78
N GLY A 218 -3.21 -6.14 0.50
CA GLY A 218 -4.38 -6.94 0.11
C GLY A 218 -4.25 -8.44 0.45
N LYS A 219 -3.03 -8.95 0.65
CA LYS A 219 -2.78 -10.35 1.03
C LYS A 219 -3.21 -10.68 2.46
N VAL A 220 -3.68 -9.72 3.26
CA VAL A 220 -4.36 -10.02 4.53
C VAL A 220 -5.56 -10.96 4.31
N LEU A 221 -6.22 -10.89 3.15
CA LEU A 221 -7.29 -11.82 2.77
C LEU A 221 -6.75 -13.26 2.62
N CYS A 222 -5.53 -13.40 2.12
CA CYS A 222 -4.85 -14.67 1.99
C CYS A 222 -4.48 -15.31 3.34
N LEU A 223 -4.72 -14.67 4.50
CA LEU A 223 -4.56 -15.34 5.79
C LEU A 223 -5.76 -16.26 6.10
N LEU A 224 -6.84 -16.16 5.34
CA LEU A 224 -8.15 -16.70 5.70
C LEU A 224 -8.71 -17.55 4.57
N ASP A 225 -8.77 -18.86 4.78
CA ASP A 225 -9.29 -19.80 3.76
C ASP A 225 -10.63 -19.37 3.14
N PRO A 226 -11.62 -18.81 3.88
CA PRO A 226 -12.87 -18.33 3.29
C PRO A 226 -12.74 -17.16 2.29
N LEU A 227 -11.57 -16.52 2.19
CA LEU A 227 -11.32 -15.31 1.41
C LEU A 227 -10.18 -15.48 0.40
N ASP A 228 -9.44 -16.60 0.43
CA ASP A 228 -8.34 -16.87 -0.51
C ASP A 228 -8.81 -16.78 -1.97
N ALA A 229 -10.01 -17.32 -2.27
CA ALA A 229 -10.61 -17.26 -3.61
C ALA A 229 -10.88 -15.82 -4.07
N VAL A 230 -11.27 -14.92 -3.16
CA VAL A 230 -11.55 -13.51 -3.46
C VAL A 230 -10.28 -12.80 -3.90
N TYR A 231 -9.18 -12.98 -3.15
CA TYR A 231 -7.89 -12.42 -3.55
C TYR A 231 -7.45 -12.97 -4.90
N ASN A 232 -7.46 -14.29 -5.07
CA ASN A 232 -7.00 -14.94 -6.29
C ASN A 232 -7.77 -14.48 -7.53
N TYR A 233 -9.10 -14.38 -7.43
CA TYR A 233 -9.94 -14.04 -8.56
C TYR A 233 -9.84 -12.56 -8.94
N LEU A 234 -9.87 -11.64 -7.96
CA LEU A 234 -9.85 -10.20 -8.21
C LEU A 234 -8.47 -9.69 -8.62
N SER A 235 -7.41 -10.17 -7.95
CA SER A 235 -6.04 -9.78 -8.27
C SER A 235 -5.47 -10.53 -9.47
N GLN A 236 -6.02 -11.72 -9.77
CA GLN A 236 -5.47 -12.67 -10.74
C GLN A 236 -4.03 -13.10 -10.40
N ARG A 237 -3.70 -13.09 -9.09
CA ARG A 237 -2.41 -13.51 -8.52
C ARG A 237 -2.66 -14.58 -7.48
N SER A 238 -1.71 -15.48 -7.29
CA SER A 238 -1.83 -16.50 -6.26
C SER A 238 -1.61 -15.91 -4.85
N CYS A 239 -2.35 -16.43 -3.88
CA CYS A 239 -2.08 -16.27 -2.45
C CYS A 239 -0.80 -17.04 -2.06
N ASN A 240 0.36 -16.56 -2.51
CA ASN A 240 1.65 -17.02 -2.00
C ASN A 240 2.09 -16.11 -0.83
N LEU A 241 2.00 -16.64 0.38
CA LEU A 241 2.48 -16.01 1.62
C LEU A 241 3.95 -16.38 1.95
N GLY A 242 4.61 -17.13 1.06
CA GLY A 242 5.90 -17.77 1.29
C GLY A 242 5.88 -18.70 2.50
N ASP A 243 7.06 -19.07 2.97
CA ASP A 243 7.28 -19.96 4.13
C ASP A 243 6.74 -19.41 5.45
N THR A 244 6.18 -18.19 5.45
CA THR A 244 5.75 -17.53 6.68
C THR A 244 4.47 -18.14 7.20
N TRP A 245 3.43 -18.22 6.37
CA TRP A 245 2.09 -18.73 6.75
C TRP A 245 1.70 -19.99 5.96
N GLU A 246 2.66 -20.64 5.32
CA GLU A 246 2.42 -21.92 4.67
C GLU A 246 1.93 -22.96 5.68
N GLY A 247 0.88 -23.72 5.32
CA GLY A 247 0.27 -24.70 6.22
C GLY A 247 -0.64 -24.10 7.30
N LYS A 248 -1.03 -22.82 7.20
CA LYS A 248 -2.07 -22.21 8.05
C LYS A 248 -3.34 -23.08 8.05
N VAL A 249 -4.04 -23.16 9.18
CA VAL A 249 -5.29 -23.92 9.32
C VAL A 249 -6.39 -23.00 9.83
N TYR A 250 -7.49 -22.86 9.06
CA TYR A 250 -8.68 -22.15 9.50
C TYR A 250 -9.56 -23.02 10.40
N ARG A 251 -9.56 -22.75 11.71
CA ARG A 251 -10.40 -23.45 12.68
C ARG A 251 -11.65 -22.64 13.00
N ILE A 252 -12.83 -23.17 12.67
CA ILE A 252 -14.10 -22.59 13.13
C ILE A 252 -14.21 -22.80 14.65
N LEU A 253 -14.38 -21.70 15.40
CA LEU A 253 -14.55 -21.76 16.86
C LEU A 253 -16.03 -21.84 17.24
N ALA A 254 -16.90 -21.10 16.56
CA ALA A 254 -18.34 -21.11 16.78
C ALA A 254 -19.11 -20.66 15.53
N GLY A 255 -20.38 -21.07 15.44
CA GLY A 255 -21.26 -20.75 14.32
C GLY A 255 -20.86 -21.46 13.02
N ALA A 256 -21.23 -20.88 11.88
CA ALA A 256 -20.96 -21.43 10.56
C ALA A 256 -20.61 -20.31 9.54
N PRO A 257 -19.35 -19.82 9.53
CA PRO A 257 -18.89 -18.82 8.57
C PRO A 257 -19.12 -19.27 7.12
N ALA A 258 -19.64 -18.38 6.28
CA ALA A 258 -19.78 -18.64 4.85
C ALA A 258 -18.45 -18.46 4.09
N SER A 259 -18.32 -19.19 2.98
CA SER A 259 -17.31 -18.95 1.94
C SER A 259 -18.09 -18.70 0.65
N HIS A 260 -18.08 -17.46 0.18
CA HIS A 260 -18.84 -17.03 -0.99
C HIS A 260 -17.95 -17.05 -2.23
N ASP A 261 -18.47 -17.56 -3.34
CA ASP A 261 -17.80 -17.47 -4.63
C ASP A 261 -17.90 -16.04 -5.19
N THR A 262 -17.06 -15.74 -6.17
CA THR A 262 -17.06 -14.43 -6.84
C THR A 262 -16.81 -14.59 -8.34
N HIS A 263 -17.55 -13.80 -9.11
CA HIS A 263 -17.42 -13.71 -10.56
C HIS A 263 -17.27 -12.25 -11.05
N ILE A 264 -16.92 -11.34 -10.14
CA ILE A 264 -16.73 -9.91 -10.42
C ILE A 264 -15.56 -9.71 -11.38
N VAL A 265 -15.71 -8.84 -12.37
CA VAL A 265 -14.59 -8.44 -13.22
C VAL A 265 -13.38 -8.02 -12.36
N PRO A 266 -12.14 -8.36 -12.77
CA PRO A 266 -10.94 -8.02 -12.01
C PRO A 266 -10.95 -6.55 -11.59
N THR A 267 -10.92 -6.32 -10.29
CA THR A 267 -11.05 -5.00 -9.67
C THR A 267 -9.99 -4.89 -8.57
N ALA A 268 -9.37 -3.72 -8.44
CA ALA A 268 -8.35 -3.51 -7.43
C ALA A 268 -8.91 -3.73 -6.02
N ILE A 269 -8.25 -4.58 -5.23
CA ILE A 269 -8.58 -4.74 -3.81
C ILE A 269 -7.96 -3.53 -3.10
N SER A 270 -8.80 -2.65 -2.56
CA SER A 270 -8.35 -1.47 -1.81
C SER A 270 -8.30 -1.73 -0.31
N HIS A 271 -7.22 -1.32 0.35
CA HIS A 271 -7.02 -1.43 1.79
C HIS A 271 -6.70 -0.05 2.37
N ARG A 272 -7.63 0.50 3.16
CA ARG A 272 -7.52 1.83 3.77
C ARG A 272 -6.92 1.72 5.18
N LEU A 273 -5.78 2.36 5.38
CA LEU A 273 -4.93 2.29 6.56
C LEU A 273 -4.96 3.60 7.34
N HIS A 274 -5.48 3.54 8.56
CA HIS A 274 -5.44 4.63 9.51
C HIS A 274 -4.20 4.58 10.41
N PHE A 275 -3.56 5.73 10.61
CA PHE A 275 -2.44 5.90 11.55
C PHE A 275 -2.84 6.83 12.69
N ALA A 276 -2.88 6.33 13.93
CA ALA A 276 -3.24 7.09 15.12
C ALA A 276 -2.23 8.20 15.44
N LYS A 277 -0.96 8.01 15.03
CA LYS A 277 0.12 8.99 15.20
C LYS A 277 0.10 10.10 14.13
N ALA A 278 -0.73 9.95 13.09
CA ALA A 278 -0.92 10.93 12.01
C ALA A 278 0.39 11.28 11.25
N ASP A 279 1.23 10.26 11.01
CA ASP A 279 2.53 10.34 10.34
C ASP A 279 2.59 9.47 9.07
N SER A 280 1.45 9.34 8.38
CA SER A 280 1.25 8.41 7.25
C SER A 280 2.17 8.66 6.06
N LEU A 281 2.43 9.92 5.67
CA LEU A 281 3.36 10.21 4.57
C LEU A 281 4.77 9.76 4.91
N ALA A 282 5.20 9.96 6.16
CA ALA A 282 6.50 9.48 6.62
C ALA A 282 6.54 7.94 6.69
N ALA A 283 5.50 7.30 7.23
CA ALA A 283 5.40 5.85 7.28
C ALA A 283 5.40 5.20 5.88
N LEU A 284 4.62 5.74 4.94
CA LEU A 284 4.55 5.27 3.56
C LEU A 284 5.89 5.42 2.85
N THR A 285 6.52 6.59 2.95
CA THR A 285 7.84 6.81 2.34
C THR A 285 8.90 5.90 2.95
N THR A 286 8.89 5.70 4.27
CA THR A 286 9.81 4.77 4.95
C THR A 286 9.59 3.33 4.48
N HIS A 287 8.35 2.90 4.31
CA HIS A 287 8.00 1.60 3.74
C HIS A 287 8.62 1.45 2.35
N GLN A 288 8.32 2.39 1.45
CA GLN A 288 8.73 2.38 0.04
C GLN A 288 10.26 2.44 -0.16
N VAL A 289 10.95 3.26 0.64
CA VAL A 289 12.41 3.42 0.55
C VAL A 289 13.16 2.22 1.15
N CYS A 290 12.69 1.71 2.29
CA CYS A 290 13.45 0.74 3.06
C CYS A 290 13.00 -0.72 2.84
N ALA A 291 11.93 -0.96 2.08
CA ALA A 291 11.28 -2.27 1.96
C ALA A 291 10.93 -2.87 3.34
N ILE A 292 10.48 -2.02 4.25
CA ILE A 292 10.01 -2.41 5.59
C ILE A 292 8.49 -2.50 5.50
N PRO A 293 7.85 -3.63 5.85
CA PRO A 293 6.40 -3.74 5.78
C PRO A 293 5.71 -2.62 6.57
N LEU A 294 4.70 -1.99 5.96
CA LEU A 294 4.03 -0.82 6.54
C LEU A 294 3.39 -1.10 7.92
N GLU A 295 3.07 -2.37 8.25
CA GLU A 295 2.63 -2.78 9.59
C GLU A 295 3.71 -2.54 10.66
N ALA A 296 4.99 -2.77 10.34
CA ALA A 296 6.08 -2.59 11.30
C ALA A 296 6.33 -1.11 11.65
N LEU A 297 5.79 -0.19 10.84
CA LEU A 297 5.85 1.26 11.04
C LEU A 297 4.58 1.82 11.68
N ALA A 298 3.55 0.99 11.83
CA ALA A 298 2.29 1.35 12.47
C ALA A 298 2.42 1.33 14.01
N ARG A 299 1.33 1.65 14.71
CA ARG A 299 1.29 1.57 16.18
C ARG A 299 1.58 0.15 16.64
N SER A 300 2.57 -0.01 17.52
CA SER A 300 2.84 -1.27 18.21
C SER A 300 2.13 -1.36 19.55
N ARG A 301 1.64 -2.55 19.92
CA ARG A 301 1.08 -2.85 21.25
C ARG A 301 2.14 -2.75 22.35
N GLN A 302 3.36 -3.17 22.04
CA GLN A 302 4.53 -3.08 22.90
C GLN A 302 5.51 -2.10 22.26
N PRO A 303 5.69 -0.88 22.79
CA PRO A 303 6.64 0.08 22.23
C PRO A 303 8.07 -0.51 22.21
N ARG A 304 8.72 -0.54 21.03
CA ARG A 304 10.05 -1.19 20.83
C ARG A 304 11.15 -0.22 20.41
N GLY A 305 10.86 1.08 20.36
CA GLY A 305 11.78 2.06 19.78
C GLY A 305 12.05 1.77 18.29
N TRP A 306 13.21 2.21 17.80
CA TRP A 306 13.65 2.07 16.41
C TRP A 306 14.89 1.17 16.27
N GLU A 307 15.27 0.43 17.30
CA GLU A 307 16.52 -0.34 17.35
C GLU A 307 16.62 -1.34 16.18
N GLU A 308 15.54 -2.09 15.93
CA GLU A 308 15.42 -3.06 14.84
C GLU A 308 15.46 -2.42 13.43
N LEU A 309 15.12 -1.13 13.31
CA LEU A 309 14.93 -0.41 12.05
C LEU A 309 15.84 0.83 11.93
N SER A 310 16.95 0.83 12.67
CA SER A 310 17.79 2.02 12.90
C SER A 310 18.59 2.49 11.68
N GLN A 311 18.89 1.61 10.73
CA GLN A 311 19.78 1.91 9.59
C GLN A 311 19.10 2.61 8.41
N CYS A 312 17.79 2.41 8.25
CA CYS A 312 17.00 3.02 7.16
C CYS A 312 15.67 3.55 7.68
N GLY A 313 14.93 2.74 8.43
CA GLY A 313 13.59 3.07 8.93
C GLY A 313 13.52 4.42 9.65
N TYR A 314 14.28 4.56 10.74
CA TYR A 314 14.29 5.80 11.52
C TYR A 314 14.85 7.02 10.74
N PRO A 315 16.03 6.95 10.09
CA PRO A 315 16.55 8.07 9.32
C PRO A 315 15.57 8.60 8.27
N VAL A 316 14.95 7.73 7.49
CA VAL A 316 13.97 8.11 6.45
C VAL A 316 12.72 8.72 7.08
N HIS A 317 12.16 8.10 8.13
CA HIS A 317 10.97 8.62 8.81
C HIS A 317 11.22 10.02 9.39
N ASN A 318 12.39 10.21 10.00
CA ASN A 318 12.82 11.46 10.59
C ASN A 318 13.02 12.56 9.53
N LEU A 319 13.63 12.25 8.38
CA LEU A 319 13.79 13.20 7.26
C LEU A 319 12.45 13.78 6.80
N ILE A 320 11.45 12.92 6.56
CA ILE A 320 10.13 13.38 6.12
C ILE A 320 9.43 14.19 7.21
N THR A 321 9.50 13.71 8.46
CA THR A 321 8.92 14.40 9.61
C THR A 321 9.52 15.80 9.78
N LEU A 322 10.85 15.93 9.72
CA LEU A 322 11.54 17.22 9.81
C LEU A 322 11.16 18.14 8.64
N TYR A 323 11.10 17.62 7.41
CA TYR A 323 10.68 18.41 6.24
C TYR A 323 9.27 18.99 6.43
N VAL A 324 8.31 18.16 6.82
CA VAL A 324 6.93 18.59 7.10
C VAL A 324 6.88 19.63 8.22
N LEU A 325 7.66 19.46 9.29
CA LEU A 325 7.72 20.41 10.41
C LEU A 325 8.24 21.79 10.01
N THR A 326 9.09 21.89 8.97
CA THR A 326 9.55 23.18 8.44
C THR A 326 8.46 23.95 7.68
N ARG A 327 7.38 23.25 7.25
CA ARG A 327 6.32 23.79 6.37
C ARG A 327 6.84 24.35 5.05
N LEU A 328 8.00 23.89 4.59
CA LEU A 328 8.53 24.22 3.27
C LEU A 328 7.68 23.54 2.18
N PRO A 329 7.34 24.23 1.08
CA PRO A 329 6.72 23.60 -0.07
C PRO A 329 7.64 22.56 -0.69
N TRP A 330 7.10 21.40 -1.08
CA TRP A 330 7.87 20.34 -1.76
C TRP A 330 8.58 20.83 -3.03
N SER A 331 8.04 21.84 -3.71
CA SER A 331 8.66 22.48 -4.89
C SER A 331 10.01 23.16 -4.62
N GLN A 332 10.41 23.33 -3.36
CA GLN A 332 11.71 23.91 -2.97
C GLN A 332 12.76 22.83 -2.66
N LEU A 333 12.43 21.54 -2.83
CA LEU A 333 13.25 20.43 -2.39
C LEU A 333 14.70 20.49 -2.89
N ASP A 334 14.93 20.69 -4.18
CA ASP A 334 16.29 20.74 -4.75
C ASP A 334 17.12 21.87 -4.13
N SER A 335 16.51 23.04 -3.91
CA SER A 335 17.18 24.16 -3.25
C SER A 335 17.50 23.85 -1.78
N VAL A 336 16.61 23.11 -1.10
CA VAL A 336 16.82 22.66 0.30
C VAL A 336 18.00 21.72 0.40
N ILE A 337 18.08 20.71 -0.48
CA ILE A 337 19.19 19.76 -0.49
C ILE A 337 20.50 20.47 -0.88
N ALA A 338 20.50 21.29 -1.93
CA ALA A 338 21.68 22.02 -2.38
C ALA A 338 22.25 22.94 -1.28
N GLN A 339 21.39 23.66 -0.55
CA GLN A 339 21.82 24.51 0.57
C GLN A 339 22.39 23.70 1.73
N ALA A 340 21.76 22.57 2.08
CA ALA A 340 22.23 21.72 3.17
C ALA A 340 23.62 21.13 2.87
N LEU A 341 23.89 20.77 1.60
CA LEU A 341 25.16 20.19 1.16
C LEU A 341 26.25 21.25 0.90
N SER A 342 25.92 22.51 0.61
CA SER A 342 26.92 23.54 0.29
C SER A 342 27.66 24.09 1.50
N HIS A 343 27.11 23.98 2.72
CA HIS A 343 27.65 24.55 3.96
C HIS A 343 27.90 26.07 3.94
N THR A 344 27.35 26.80 2.98
CA THR A 344 27.63 28.23 2.80
C THR A 344 26.74 29.14 3.65
N THR A 345 25.62 28.63 4.15
CA THR A 345 24.65 29.39 4.95
C THR A 345 24.75 29.03 6.43
N PRO A 346 24.79 30.02 7.36
CA PRO A 346 24.78 29.75 8.78
C PRO A 346 23.42 29.14 9.19
N GLU A 347 23.45 27.97 9.83
CA GLU A 347 22.26 27.23 10.25
C GLU A 347 22.14 27.20 11.78
N ASP A 348 20.92 27.38 12.29
CA ASP A 348 20.60 27.15 13.71
C ASP A 348 20.13 25.70 13.90
N GLY A 349 21.03 24.85 14.41
CA GLY A 349 20.78 23.42 14.64
C GLY A 349 19.71 23.11 15.70
N SER A 350 19.20 24.11 16.42
CA SER A 350 18.06 23.94 17.33
C SER A 350 16.70 24.01 16.63
N THR A 351 16.65 24.53 15.40
CA THR A 351 15.42 24.66 14.61
C THR A 351 15.15 23.42 13.76
N PRO A 352 13.88 23.09 13.44
CA PRO A 352 13.57 22.00 12.50
C PRO A 352 14.27 22.16 11.14
N ARG A 353 14.52 23.40 10.71
CA ARG A 353 15.23 23.72 9.47
C ARG A 353 16.71 23.31 9.54
N GLY A 354 17.39 23.65 10.63
CA GLY A 354 18.79 23.24 10.84
C GLY A 354 18.92 21.73 11.09
N GLN A 355 17.98 21.12 11.81
CA GLN A 355 17.93 19.67 12.01
C GLN A 355 17.71 18.92 10.70
N LEU A 356 16.82 19.41 9.82
CA LEU A 356 16.63 18.85 8.49
C LEU A 356 17.93 18.92 7.67
N ALA A 357 18.61 20.07 7.67
CA ALA A 357 19.85 20.23 6.93
C ALA A 357 20.95 19.29 7.46
N GLN A 358 21.03 19.08 8.78
CA GLN A 358 21.91 18.08 9.38
C GLN A 358 21.54 16.66 8.92
N ALA A 359 20.27 16.28 9.01
CA ALA A 359 19.82 14.94 8.59
C ALA A 359 20.07 14.68 7.09
N ILE A 360 19.97 15.69 6.24
CA ILE A 360 20.31 15.59 4.81
C ILE A 360 21.81 15.28 4.63
N ARG A 361 22.67 15.94 5.41
CA ARG A 361 24.12 15.70 5.35
C ARG A 361 24.49 14.31 5.85
N GLU A 362 23.87 13.85 6.93
CA GLU A 362 24.12 12.53 7.52
C GLU A 362 23.98 11.39 6.50
N ASN A 363 23.03 11.49 5.57
CA ASN A 363 22.92 10.57 4.45
C ASN A 363 22.30 11.24 3.19
N PRO A 364 23.12 11.82 2.30
CA PRO A 364 22.62 12.56 1.14
C PRO A 364 21.86 11.68 0.14
N ALA A 365 22.32 10.45 -0.07
CA ALA A 365 21.68 9.49 -0.98
C ALA A 365 20.27 9.10 -0.49
N GLN A 366 20.13 8.74 0.79
CA GLN A 366 18.82 8.46 1.38
C GLN A 366 17.94 9.71 1.42
N ALA A 367 18.49 10.89 1.70
CA ALA A 367 17.74 12.14 1.72
C ALA A 367 17.14 12.47 0.35
N ARG A 368 17.92 12.35 -0.73
CA ARG A 368 17.40 12.52 -2.09
C ARG A 368 16.31 11.51 -2.41
N LEU A 369 16.53 10.23 -2.12
CA LEU A 369 15.55 9.18 -2.38
C LEU A 369 14.22 9.44 -1.66
N ALA A 370 14.29 9.59 -0.34
CA ALA A 370 13.12 9.75 0.50
C ALA A 370 12.35 11.03 0.21
N LEU A 371 13.03 12.17 0.14
CA LEU A 371 12.35 13.46 -0.03
C LEU A 371 11.74 13.60 -1.42
N THR A 372 12.39 13.08 -2.49
CA THR A 372 11.81 13.12 -3.84
C THR A 372 10.61 12.19 -3.98
N MET A 373 10.63 11.04 -3.31
CA MET A 373 9.48 10.11 -3.27
C MET A 373 8.30 10.70 -2.49
N ALA A 374 8.55 11.30 -1.32
CA ALA A 374 7.51 11.99 -0.55
C ALA A 374 6.93 13.21 -1.28
N ALA A 375 7.77 13.97 -2.02
CA ALA A 375 7.34 15.09 -2.84
C ALA A 375 6.38 14.64 -3.96
N ALA A 376 6.74 13.59 -4.71
CA ALA A 376 5.89 13.00 -5.73
C ALA A 376 4.56 12.50 -5.16
N GLN A 377 4.59 11.80 -4.03
CA GLN A 377 3.38 11.30 -3.37
C GLN A 377 2.47 12.45 -2.92
N SER A 378 3.05 13.53 -2.36
CA SER A 378 2.28 14.70 -1.96
C SER A 378 1.69 15.46 -3.16
N ASP A 379 2.42 15.54 -4.27
CA ASP A 379 1.92 16.18 -5.50
C ASP A 379 0.81 15.36 -6.17
N ALA A 380 0.95 14.04 -6.21
CA ALA A 380 -0.12 13.16 -6.65
C ALA A 380 -1.37 13.33 -5.77
N PHE A 381 -1.21 13.40 -4.45
CA PHE A 381 -2.31 13.60 -3.50
C PHE A 381 -3.04 14.94 -3.71
N THR A 382 -2.34 16.06 -3.89
CA THR A 382 -2.98 17.37 -4.11
C THR A 382 -3.74 17.44 -5.44
N ARG A 383 -3.31 16.67 -6.46
CA ARG A 383 -4.00 16.56 -7.75
C ARG A 383 -5.27 15.68 -7.72
N GLN A 384 -5.45 14.82 -6.71
CA GLN A 384 -6.62 13.94 -6.62
C GLN A 384 -7.93 14.70 -6.35
N HIS A 385 -7.89 15.78 -5.57
CA HIS A 385 -9.08 16.55 -5.21
C HIS A 385 -8.74 18.01 -4.87
N ALA A 386 -9.60 18.96 -5.25
CA ALA A 386 -9.33 20.40 -5.12
C ALA A 386 -9.11 20.91 -3.68
N HIS A 387 -9.48 20.12 -2.67
CA HIS A 387 -9.29 20.47 -1.25
C HIS A 387 -8.07 19.82 -0.61
N ASN A 388 -7.34 18.97 -1.33
CA ASN A 388 -6.17 18.29 -0.81
C ASN A 388 -4.97 19.25 -0.75
N THR A 389 -4.36 19.37 0.42
CA THR A 389 -3.17 20.21 0.66
C THR A 389 -1.97 19.39 1.09
N GLN A 390 -0.77 19.97 1.01
CA GLN A 390 0.47 19.35 1.51
C GLN A 390 0.40 19.02 3.00
N GLU A 391 -0.26 19.86 3.81
CA GLU A 391 -0.43 19.60 5.25
C GLU A 391 -1.36 18.39 5.49
N GLN A 392 -2.41 18.24 4.68
CA GLN A 392 -3.29 17.09 4.76
C GLN A 392 -2.58 15.81 4.29
N ALA A 393 -1.75 15.87 3.24
CA ALA A 393 -0.98 14.72 2.76
C ALA A 393 -0.14 14.09 3.89
N ALA A 394 0.45 14.90 4.78
CA ALA A 394 1.28 14.42 5.88
C ALA A 394 0.55 13.50 6.88
N SER A 395 -0.78 13.62 6.99
CA SER A 395 -1.61 12.94 8.00
C SER A 395 -2.85 12.23 7.44
N ALA A 396 -2.98 12.16 6.12
CA ALA A 396 -4.07 11.45 5.44
C ALA A 396 -4.00 9.94 5.70
N ASP A 397 -5.07 9.19 5.50
CA ASP A 397 -4.97 7.73 5.49
C ASP A 397 -4.10 7.28 4.29
N VAL A 398 -3.63 6.03 4.30
CA VAL A 398 -3.05 5.38 3.12
C VAL A 398 -4.08 4.41 2.53
N VAL A 399 -4.27 4.40 1.22
CA VAL A 399 -5.05 3.39 0.50
C VAL A 399 -4.08 2.60 -0.37
N ASN A 400 -3.79 1.38 0.08
CA ASN A 400 -3.02 0.39 -0.64
C ASN A 400 -3.94 -0.34 -1.64
N LEU A 401 -3.51 -0.48 -2.90
CA LEU A 401 -4.29 -1.05 -3.99
C LEU A 401 -3.57 -2.30 -4.52
N THR A 402 -4.12 -3.48 -4.29
CA THR A 402 -3.65 -4.68 -5.01
C THR A 402 -4.17 -4.63 -6.43
N CYS A 403 -3.30 -4.24 -7.36
CA CYS A 403 -3.66 -4.07 -8.75
C CYS A 403 -3.81 -5.42 -9.47
N PRO A 404 -4.80 -5.61 -10.36
CA PRO A 404 -4.96 -6.85 -11.11
C PRO A 404 -3.76 -7.16 -12.02
N ALA A 405 -3.45 -8.43 -12.27
CA ALA A 405 -2.30 -8.82 -13.10
C ALA A 405 -2.53 -8.67 -14.61
N ALA A 406 -3.76 -8.84 -15.11
CA ALA A 406 -4.03 -8.85 -16.54
C ALA A 406 -4.29 -7.46 -17.15
N ASP A 407 -4.53 -6.43 -16.33
CA ASP A 407 -4.82 -5.06 -16.78
C ASP A 407 -3.69 -4.10 -16.38
N LEU A 408 -3.29 -3.24 -17.31
CA LEU A 408 -2.34 -2.15 -17.05
C LEU A 408 -3.00 -0.99 -16.28
N ASN A 409 -4.33 -0.92 -16.24
CA ASN A 409 -5.06 0.06 -15.46
C ASN A 409 -5.37 -0.45 -14.06
N CYS A 410 -4.92 0.29 -13.07
CA CYS A 410 -5.30 0.10 -11.67
C CYS A 410 -6.07 1.34 -11.18
N LEU A 411 -7.39 1.29 -11.32
CA LEU A 411 -8.27 2.40 -10.92
C LEU A 411 -8.50 2.36 -9.41
N ALA A 412 -8.22 3.47 -8.74
CA ALA A 412 -8.56 3.66 -7.34
C ALA A 412 -10.07 3.91 -7.18
N PRO A 413 -10.71 3.44 -6.09
CA PRO A 413 -12.12 3.71 -5.85
C PRO A 413 -12.34 5.20 -5.53
N ALA A 414 -13.51 5.74 -5.88
CA ALA A 414 -13.78 7.18 -5.76
C ALA A 414 -13.67 7.73 -4.32
N ASP A 415 -13.95 6.89 -3.32
CA ASP A 415 -13.87 7.23 -1.89
C ASP A 415 -12.42 7.28 -1.34
N SER A 416 -11.42 7.00 -2.18
CA SER A 416 -9.98 7.08 -1.84
C SER A 416 -9.31 8.41 -2.20
N ALA A 417 -10.04 9.37 -2.80
CA ALA A 417 -9.47 10.65 -3.26
C ALA A 417 -8.95 11.56 -2.12
N ASN A 418 -9.22 11.21 -0.86
CA ASN A 418 -8.74 11.91 0.34
C ASN A 418 -7.64 11.12 1.09
N ALA A 419 -7.00 10.15 0.43
CA ALA A 419 -5.94 9.33 1.00
C ALA A 419 -4.69 9.32 0.12
N LEU A 420 -3.53 9.09 0.72
CA LEU A 420 -2.32 8.73 -0.01
C LEU A 420 -2.58 7.39 -0.71
N GLN A 421 -2.27 7.26 -1.99
CA GLN A 421 -2.51 6.03 -2.75
C GLN A 421 -1.21 5.30 -3.04
N GLU A 422 -1.20 4.00 -2.84
CA GLU A 422 -0.11 3.09 -3.18
C GLU A 422 -0.65 1.97 -4.06
N ARG A 423 0.10 1.61 -5.11
CA ARG A 423 -0.28 0.59 -6.09
C ARG A 423 0.68 -0.57 -6.02
N ASP A 424 0.19 -1.72 -5.57
CA ASP A 424 0.98 -2.93 -5.37
C ASP A 424 1.02 -3.80 -6.62
N TYR A 425 2.21 -3.90 -7.20
CA TYR A 425 2.56 -4.83 -8.27
C TYR A 425 3.61 -5.83 -7.78
N PRO A 426 3.85 -6.95 -8.50
CA PRO A 426 4.96 -7.82 -8.20
C PRO A 426 6.27 -7.04 -8.34
N ASN A 427 7.19 -7.20 -7.39
CA ASN A 427 8.50 -6.56 -7.39
C ASN A 427 9.63 -7.57 -7.61
N GLY A 428 10.87 -7.07 -7.70
CA GLY A 428 12.07 -7.89 -7.94
C GLY A 428 12.25 -9.03 -6.93
N ALA A 429 11.95 -8.80 -5.65
CA ALA A 429 12.11 -9.78 -4.59
C ALA A 429 11.36 -11.09 -4.85
N SER A 430 10.21 -11.02 -5.54
CA SER A 430 9.40 -12.19 -5.90
C SER A 430 10.02 -13.06 -7.01
N PHE A 431 11.05 -12.54 -7.69
CA PHE A 431 11.70 -13.16 -8.86
C PHE A 431 13.19 -13.40 -8.68
N LEU A 432 13.75 -13.20 -7.48
CA LEU A 432 15.17 -13.49 -7.22
C LEU A 432 15.46 -14.99 -7.17
N GLY A 433 14.43 -15.83 -7.07
CA GLY A 433 14.54 -17.29 -6.92
C GLY A 433 15.18 -17.70 -5.59
N GLU A 434 15.35 -19.01 -5.43
CA GLU A 434 15.92 -19.63 -4.23
C GLU A 434 17.37 -19.20 -3.96
N GLY A 435 17.77 -19.25 -2.68
CA GLY A 435 19.13 -18.99 -2.21
C GLY A 435 19.22 -17.91 -1.13
N GLU A 436 20.44 -17.67 -0.64
CA GLU A 436 20.68 -16.65 0.38
C GLU A 436 20.22 -15.25 -0.08
N SER A 437 19.90 -14.38 0.88
CA SER A 437 19.39 -13.03 0.59
C SER A 437 20.38 -12.23 -0.26
N VAL A 438 19.86 -11.64 -1.34
CA VAL A 438 20.59 -10.69 -2.19
C VAL A 438 20.79 -9.38 -1.43
N ARG A 439 21.96 -8.76 -1.57
CA ARG A 439 22.28 -7.47 -0.93
C ARG A 439 23.14 -6.62 -1.85
N PHE A 440 22.92 -5.31 -1.82
CA PHE A 440 23.69 -4.34 -2.59
C PHE A 440 24.79 -3.73 -1.72
N THR A 441 26.03 -3.77 -2.21
CA THR A 441 27.18 -3.20 -1.53
C THR A 441 28.13 -2.58 -2.54
N THR A 442 29.04 -1.71 -2.09
CA THR A 442 30.10 -1.17 -2.95
C THR A 442 31.06 -2.24 -3.48
N ALA A 443 31.15 -3.40 -2.82
CA ALA A 443 31.93 -4.55 -3.28
C ALA A 443 31.21 -5.37 -4.37
N GLY A 444 29.98 -5.01 -4.73
CA GLY A 444 29.13 -5.73 -5.68
C GLY A 444 27.87 -6.31 -5.04
N THR A 445 27.00 -6.86 -5.90
CA THR A 445 25.76 -7.54 -5.49
C THR A 445 26.08 -8.91 -4.89
N GLN A 446 25.74 -9.12 -3.62
CA GLN A 446 25.95 -10.39 -2.93
C GLN A 446 24.90 -11.43 -3.33
N ASN A 447 25.31 -12.71 -3.35
CA ASN A 447 24.44 -13.85 -3.62
C ASN A 447 23.70 -13.79 -4.97
N TRP A 448 24.29 -13.10 -5.94
CA TRP A 448 23.76 -12.94 -7.29
C TRP A 448 24.76 -13.43 -8.32
N SER A 449 24.46 -14.58 -8.93
CA SER A 449 25.31 -15.23 -9.94
C SER A 449 24.60 -15.23 -11.29
N MET A 450 25.35 -15.47 -12.36
CA MET A 450 24.78 -15.64 -13.70
C MET A 450 23.74 -16.77 -13.76
N ALA A 451 23.95 -17.86 -13.02
CA ALA A 451 22.97 -18.96 -12.96
C ALA A 451 21.64 -18.50 -12.32
N ARG A 452 21.71 -17.74 -11.23
CA ARG A 452 20.53 -17.19 -10.55
C ARG A 452 19.83 -16.15 -11.42
N LEU A 453 20.59 -15.30 -12.13
CA LEU A 453 20.04 -14.36 -13.11
C LEU A 453 19.31 -15.10 -14.25
N SER A 454 19.89 -16.15 -14.83
CA SER A 454 19.24 -16.90 -15.91
C SER A 454 17.94 -17.56 -15.46
N GLN A 455 17.89 -18.08 -14.23
CA GLN A 455 16.66 -18.64 -13.64
C GLN A 455 15.60 -17.56 -13.42
N ALA A 456 15.98 -16.43 -12.81
CA ALA A 456 15.09 -15.29 -12.59
C ALA A 456 14.54 -14.73 -13.91
N HIS A 457 15.39 -14.62 -14.94
CA HIS A 457 14.99 -14.22 -16.28
C HIS A 457 13.94 -15.18 -16.86
N GLN A 458 14.18 -16.50 -16.80
CA GLN A 458 13.20 -17.46 -17.29
C GLN A 458 11.87 -17.38 -16.55
N GLN A 459 11.89 -17.26 -15.21
CA GLN A 459 10.69 -17.10 -14.40
C GLN A 459 9.88 -15.84 -14.79
N LEU A 460 10.56 -14.74 -15.11
CA LEU A 460 9.94 -13.51 -15.60
C LEU A 460 9.29 -13.70 -16.96
N ILE A 461 9.98 -14.36 -17.90
CA ILE A 461 9.41 -14.68 -19.22
C ILE A 461 8.16 -15.57 -19.08
N ASP A 462 8.24 -16.62 -18.25
CA ASP A 462 7.13 -17.54 -17.99
C ASP A 462 5.93 -16.84 -17.31
N SER A 463 6.21 -15.77 -16.55
CA SER A 463 5.20 -14.92 -15.91
C SER A 463 4.71 -13.78 -16.82
N GLY A 464 5.10 -13.75 -18.10
CA GLY A 464 4.60 -12.80 -19.08
C GLY A 464 5.26 -11.42 -19.04
N TYR A 465 6.51 -11.31 -18.57
CA TYR A 465 7.30 -10.09 -18.62
C TYR A 465 8.28 -10.08 -19.82
N ALA A 466 8.77 -8.89 -20.19
CA ALA A 466 9.80 -8.70 -21.23
C ALA A 466 10.85 -7.70 -20.76
N PHE A 467 12.13 -7.99 -21.04
CA PHE A 467 13.25 -7.12 -20.74
C PHE A 467 13.21 -5.86 -21.61
N VAL A 468 13.39 -4.67 -21.01
CA VAL A 468 13.36 -3.38 -21.75
C VAL A 468 14.61 -2.52 -21.56
N GLY A 469 15.62 -3.05 -20.84
CA GLY A 469 16.92 -2.40 -20.69
C GLY A 469 17.42 -2.36 -19.25
N TYR A 470 18.44 -1.53 -19.05
CA TYR A 470 19.18 -1.39 -17.82
C TYR A 470 18.89 -0.07 -17.11
N HIS A 471 18.85 -0.10 -15.79
CA HIS A 471 18.77 1.09 -14.95
C HIS A 471 20.00 1.15 -14.03
N GLY A 472 20.75 2.25 -14.08
CA GLY A 472 21.85 2.50 -13.16
C GLY A 472 21.43 3.45 -12.06
N THR A 473 21.70 3.09 -10.80
CA THR A 473 21.33 3.93 -9.66
C THR A 473 22.23 3.67 -8.45
N PHE A 474 22.08 4.44 -7.38
CA PHE A 474 22.81 4.25 -6.12
C PHE A 474 22.22 3.12 -5.27
N ILE A 475 22.98 2.66 -4.27
CA ILE A 475 22.71 1.42 -3.51
C ILE A 475 21.33 1.44 -2.83
N GLU A 476 20.95 2.54 -2.17
CA GLU A 476 19.68 2.63 -1.45
C GLU A 476 18.48 2.66 -2.40
N ALA A 477 18.60 3.29 -3.57
CA ALA A 477 17.58 3.23 -4.60
C ALA A 477 17.45 1.83 -5.21
N ALA A 478 18.57 1.12 -5.42
CA ALA A 478 18.53 -0.27 -5.88
C ALA A 478 17.81 -1.19 -4.87
N HIS A 479 18.02 -0.96 -3.57
CA HIS A 479 17.28 -1.68 -2.52
C HIS A 479 15.76 -1.42 -2.61
N SER A 480 15.35 -0.15 -2.64
CA SER A 480 13.93 0.23 -2.78
C SER A 480 13.30 -0.37 -4.04
N ILE A 481 13.92 -0.18 -5.21
CA ILE A 481 13.40 -0.61 -6.51
C ILE A 481 13.23 -2.14 -6.60
N VAL A 482 14.20 -2.91 -6.10
CA VAL A 482 14.17 -4.37 -6.21
C VAL A 482 13.28 -5.01 -5.15
N PHE A 483 13.34 -4.53 -3.90
CA PHE A 483 12.68 -5.21 -2.78
C PHE A 483 11.28 -4.70 -2.46
N GLU A 484 10.94 -3.48 -2.85
CA GLU A 484 9.62 -2.89 -2.63
C GLU A 484 8.92 -2.65 -3.97
N GLY A 485 9.60 -2.02 -4.91
CA GLY A 485 9.10 -1.75 -6.25
C GLY A 485 9.56 -0.39 -6.77
N VAL A 486 9.31 -0.13 -8.05
CA VAL A 486 9.55 1.20 -8.63
C VAL A 486 8.44 2.13 -8.14
N HIS A 487 8.83 3.30 -7.59
CA HIS A 487 7.91 4.35 -7.18
C HIS A 487 8.30 5.69 -7.80
N GLU A 488 7.30 6.54 -8.06
CA GLU A 488 7.49 7.88 -8.59
C GLU A 488 8.35 8.75 -7.66
N ARG A 489 9.24 9.54 -8.27
CA ARG A 489 10.10 10.51 -7.59
C ARG A 489 9.97 11.86 -8.28
N ASP A 490 9.98 12.94 -7.51
CA ASP A 490 9.88 14.28 -8.06
C ASP A 490 10.99 14.55 -9.08
N GLN A 491 10.55 14.96 -10.27
CA GLN A 491 11.32 15.29 -11.46
C GLN A 491 10.72 16.53 -12.13
N SER A 492 10.07 17.40 -11.36
CA SER A 492 9.40 18.60 -11.86
C SER A 492 10.33 19.54 -12.65
N SER A 493 11.63 19.52 -12.39
CA SER A 493 12.64 20.30 -13.11
C SER A 493 12.86 19.89 -14.57
N ILE A 494 12.48 18.67 -14.96
CA ILE A 494 12.60 18.13 -16.33
C ILE A 494 11.24 17.95 -17.02
N ALA A 495 10.17 18.56 -16.50
CA ALA A 495 8.87 18.52 -17.14
C ALA A 495 8.95 18.99 -18.62
N PRO A 496 8.30 18.30 -19.58
CA PRO A 496 7.28 17.26 -19.39
C PRO A 496 7.81 15.80 -19.49
N TRP A 497 9.11 15.58 -19.28
CA TRP A 497 9.77 14.27 -19.48
C TRP A 497 9.85 13.39 -18.23
N GLN A 498 8.95 13.58 -17.25
CA GLN A 498 8.95 12.74 -16.05
C GLN A 498 8.76 11.26 -16.40
N GLY A 499 9.55 10.41 -15.74
CA GLY A 499 9.48 8.96 -15.91
C GLY A 499 10.67 8.22 -15.31
N PHE A 500 10.65 6.91 -15.50
CA PHE A 500 11.72 6.02 -15.09
C PHE A 500 12.65 5.75 -16.27
N TYR A 501 13.88 6.25 -16.15
CA TYR A 501 14.89 6.26 -17.21
C TYR A 501 15.65 4.94 -17.26
N VAL A 502 15.75 4.35 -18.45
CA VAL A 502 16.34 3.03 -18.74
C VAL A 502 17.18 3.15 -20.01
N ALA A 503 18.24 2.36 -20.16
CA ALA A 503 19.01 2.29 -21.40
C ALA A 503 19.11 0.85 -21.92
N GLY A 504 18.92 0.67 -23.22
CA GLY A 504 19.15 -0.63 -23.86
C GLY A 504 20.61 -1.07 -23.77
N ASP A 505 21.53 -0.11 -23.93
CA ASP A 505 22.97 -0.31 -23.75
C ASP A 505 23.35 -0.18 -22.26
N PRO A 506 23.88 -1.25 -21.61
CA PRO A 506 24.31 -1.17 -20.21
C PRO A 506 25.42 -0.15 -19.99
N ALA A 507 26.23 0.19 -21.01
CA ALA A 507 27.27 1.20 -20.88
C ALA A 507 26.73 2.62 -20.72
N LEU A 508 25.49 2.90 -21.16
CA LEU A 508 24.83 4.17 -20.90
C LEU A 508 24.30 4.20 -19.46
N ALA A 509 23.54 3.16 -19.07
CA ALA A 509 23.02 3.03 -17.71
C ALA A 509 24.13 3.06 -16.65
N TYR A 510 25.32 2.52 -16.96
CA TYR A 510 26.47 2.48 -16.04
C TYR A 510 26.90 3.87 -15.55
N GLY A 511 26.78 4.91 -16.38
CA GLY A 511 27.12 6.29 -16.00
C GLY A 511 26.29 6.84 -14.84
N TYR A 512 25.09 6.29 -14.62
CA TYR A 512 24.17 6.66 -13.54
C TYR A 512 24.28 5.73 -12.32
N ALA A 513 25.03 4.63 -12.42
CA ALA A 513 25.19 3.64 -11.36
C ALA A 513 26.22 4.09 -10.30
N GLN A 514 25.98 5.24 -9.66
CA GLN A 514 26.82 5.85 -8.63
C GLN A 514 26.04 6.87 -7.80
N ASP A 515 26.57 7.28 -6.65
CA ASP A 515 26.02 8.42 -5.92
C ASP A 515 26.18 9.72 -6.73
N GLN A 516 25.17 10.58 -6.73
CA GLN A 516 25.23 11.90 -7.39
C GLN A 516 26.01 12.93 -6.57
N ASP A 517 25.95 12.84 -5.25
CA ASP A 517 26.62 13.74 -4.32
C ASP A 517 27.53 12.95 -3.39
N ALA A 518 28.57 13.63 -2.92
CA ALA A 518 29.45 13.06 -1.93
C ALA A 518 28.75 12.90 -0.57
N ASP A 519 29.09 11.82 0.15
CA ASP A 519 28.71 11.64 1.56
C ASP A 519 29.39 12.66 2.48
N GLU A 520 29.09 12.64 3.79
CA GLU A 520 29.74 13.52 4.78
C GLU A 520 31.27 13.46 4.79
N ARG A 521 31.85 12.37 4.29
CA ARG A 521 33.30 12.15 4.21
C ARG A 521 33.88 12.53 2.85
N GLY A 522 33.08 13.16 1.97
CA GLY A 522 33.50 13.55 0.64
C GLY A 522 33.63 12.39 -0.35
N ARG A 523 33.02 11.22 -0.07
CA ARG A 523 33.14 10.02 -0.91
C ARG A 523 31.93 9.86 -1.81
N ILE A 524 32.18 9.48 -3.07
CA ILE A 524 31.17 9.06 -4.04
C ILE A 524 31.27 7.54 -4.15
N ARG A 525 30.20 6.81 -3.82
CA ARG A 525 30.18 5.35 -3.93
C ARG A 525 29.77 4.93 -5.35
N ASN A 526 30.30 3.79 -5.80
CA ASN A 526 29.68 3.08 -6.91
C ASN A 526 28.28 2.57 -6.51
N GLY A 527 27.38 2.56 -7.48
CA GLY A 527 26.01 2.11 -7.36
C GLY A 527 25.83 0.71 -7.96
N VAL A 528 24.66 0.47 -8.55
CA VAL A 528 24.23 -0.85 -9.05
C VAL A 528 23.60 -0.70 -10.43
N LEU A 529 23.92 -1.62 -11.33
CA LEU A 529 23.17 -1.86 -12.55
C LEU A 529 22.04 -2.85 -12.31
N LEU A 530 20.84 -2.50 -12.76
CA LEU A 530 19.63 -3.29 -12.64
C LEU A 530 19.06 -3.59 -14.02
N ARG A 531 18.31 -4.68 -14.14
CA ARG A 531 17.58 -5.11 -15.33
C ARG A 531 16.10 -4.85 -15.16
N VAL A 532 15.50 -4.15 -16.11
CA VAL A 532 14.11 -3.70 -16.04
C VAL A 532 13.23 -4.55 -16.95
N TYR A 533 12.12 -5.04 -16.42
CA TYR A 533 11.16 -5.86 -17.15
C TYR A 533 9.76 -5.29 -17.00
N VAL A 534 9.00 -5.21 -18.10
CA VAL A 534 7.60 -4.74 -18.09
C VAL A 534 6.65 -5.88 -18.50
N PRO A 535 5.35 -5.83 -18.13
CA PRO A 535 4.37 -6.79 -18.62
C PRO A 535 4.32 -6.80 -20.15
N ARG A 536 4.24 -7.99 -20.77
CA ARG A 536 4.19 -8.13 -22.24
C ARG A 536 2.97 -7.45 -22.86
N THR A 537 1.91 -7.26 -22.10
CA THR A 537 0.73 -6.49 -22.49
C THR A 537 1.04 -5.01 -22.76
N ALA A 538 2.16 -4.48 -22.27
CA ALA A 538 2.63 -3.12 -22.53
C ALA A 538 3.45 -2.97 -23.82
N LEU A 539 3.90 -4.07 -24.46
CA LEU A 539 4.73 -4.01 -25.67
C LEU A 539 4.16 -3.12 -26.79
N PRO A 540 2.84 -3.13 -27.09
CA PRO A 540 2.26 -2.24 -28.11
C PRO A 540 2.34 -0.75 -27.77
N ARG A 541 2.75 -0.38 -26.55
CA ARG A 541 2.87 1.00 -26.06
C ARG A 541 4.33 1.40 -25.80
N LEU A 542 5.28 0.60 -26.26
CA LEU A 542 6.70 0.93 -26.23
C LEU A 542 7.08 1.53 -27.58
N TYR A 543 7.16 2.85 -27.63
CA TYR A 543 7.40 3.60 -28.85
C TYR A 543 8.87 3.94 -29.04
N ALA A 544 9.28 4.20 -30.26
CA ALA A 544 10.62 4.70 -30.57
C ALA A 544 10.59 5.83 -31.61
N THR A 545 11.54 6.76 -31.47
CA THR A 545 11.78 7.85 -32.41
C THR A 545 13.26 7.95 -32.75
N SER A 546 13.58 8.38 -33.97
CA SER A 546 14.96 8.73 -34.36
C SER A 546 15.34 10.15 -33.95
N LEU A 547 14.37 10.97 -33.53
CA LEU A 547 14.60 12.33 -33.06
C LEU A 547 15.21 12.30 -31.66
N THR A 548 16.25 13.09 -31.41
CA THR A 548 16.78 13.22 -30.05
C THR A 548 15.71 13.76 -29.10
N LEU A 549 15.64 13.20 -27.89
CA LEU A 549 14.65 13.60 -26.88
C LEU A 549 14.89 15.03 -26.36
N ALA A 550 16.09 15.58 -26.59
CA ALA A 550 16.43 16.97 -26.31
C ALA A 550 15.99 17.96 -27.41
N SER A 551 15.47 17.48 -28.54
CA SER A 551 15.02 18.35 -29.65
C SER A 551 13.81 19.19 -29.23
N PRO A 552 13.71 20.46 -29.66
CA PRO A 552 12.51 21.27 -29.49
C PRO A 552 11.25 20.62 -30.07
N ASP A 553 11.39 19.85 -31.15
CA ASP A 553 10.27 19.18 -31.84
C ASP A 553 9.88 17.85 -31.18
N ALA A 554 10.66 17.35 -30.22
CA ALA A 554 10.46 16.03 -29.62
C ALA A 554 9.16 15.94 -28.81
N VAL A 555 8.76 17.01 -28.13
CA VAL A 555 7.54 17.02 -27.31
C VAL A 555 6.29 16.77 -28.17
N ASP A 556 6.17 17.46 -29.30
CA ASP A 556 5.02 17.33 -30.20
C ASP A 556 5.06 16.01 -30.96
N GLU A 557 6.24 15.59 -31.42
CA GLU A 557 6.40 14.32 -32.15
C GLU A 557 6.08 13.11 -31.27
N VAL A 558 6.56 13.10 -30.03
CA VAL A 558 6.25 12.02 -29.08
C VAL A 558 4.78 12.04 -28.70
N SER A 559 4.19 13.22 -28.47
CA SER A 559 2.75 13.35 -28.16
C SER A 559 1.88 12.81 -29.30
N ARG A 560 2.26 13.06 -30.56
CA ARG A 560 1.62 12.52 -31.76
C ARG A 560 1.75 11.00 -31.83
N LEU A 561 2.93 10.46 -31.51
CA LEU A 561 3.22 9.03 -31.55
C LEU A 561 2.39 8.24 -30.51
N ILE A 562 2.32 8.74 -29.27
CA ILE A 562 1.61 8.08 -28.16
C ILE A 562 0.10 8.38 -28.14
N GLY A 563 -0.35 9.40 -28.86
CA GLY A 563 -1.76 9.79 -29.00
C GLY A 563 -2.32 10.64 -27.86
N HIS A 564 -1.47 11.27 -27.05
CA HIS A 564 -1.86 12.24 -26.02
C HIS A 564 -0.68 13.16 -25.64
N PRO A 565 -0.93 14.32 -25.00
CA PRO A 565 0.15 15.17 -24.50
C PRO A 565 1.00 14.45 -23.45
N LEU A 566 2.30 14.75 -23.42
CA LEU A 566 3.20 14.41 -22.31
C LEU A 566 2.70 15.02 -20.97
N PRO A 567 3.06 14.44 -19.81
CA PRO A 567 4.01 13.35 -19.60
C PRO A 567 3.51 11.97 -20.04
N LEU A 568 4.45 11.03 -20.18
CA LEU A 568 4.15 9.62 -20.46
C LEU A 568 3.27 9.01 -19.37
N GLN A 569 2.37 8.11 -19.74
CA GLN A 569 1.45 7.44 -18.82
C GLN A 569 1.74 5.94 -18.72
N LEU A 570 1.02 5.15 -19.51
CA LEU A 570 1.13 3.68 -19.59
C LEU A 570 1.90 3.29 -20.85
N ASP A 571 2.88 4.11 -21.21
CA ASP A 571 3.62 4.14 -22.46
C ASP A 571 5.08 4.46 -22.17
N ALA A 572 5.93 4.12 -23.13
CA ALA A 572 7.35 4.41 -23.09
C ALA A 572 7.80 5.02 -24.41
N ILE A 573 8.87 5.80 -24.36
CA ILE A 573 9.53 6.33 -25.55
C ILE A 573 11.02 6.01 -25.51
N THR A 574 11.54 5.50 -26.63
CA THR A 574 12.96 5.28 -26.86
C THR A 574 13.47 6.25 -27.92
N GLY A 575 14.56 6.97 -27.64
CA GLY A 575 15.19 7.88 -28.59
C GLY A 575 16.64 8.20 -28.22
N PRO A 576 17.41 8.84 -29.11
CA PRO A 576 18.76 9.29 -28.78
C PRO A 576 18.75 10.31 -27.64
N GLU A 577 19.60 10.10 -26.62
CA GLU A 577 19.82 11.07 -25.52
C GLU A 577 20.23 12.45 -26.07
N GLU A 578 21.14 12.44 -27.04
CA GLU A 578 21.64 13.59 -27.78
C GLU A 578 21.74 13.27 -29.28
N GLU A 579 22.00 14.27 -30.13
CA GLU A 579 22.14 14.05 -31.58
C GLU A 579 23.32 13.11 -31.89
N GLY A 580 23.03 11.92 -32.44
CA GLY A 580 24.02 10.88 -32.71
C GLY A 580 24.44 10.08 -31.47
N GLY A 581 23.81 10.33 -30.32
CA GLY A 581 24.08 9.65 -29.05
C GLY A 581 23.49 8.24 -28.97
N ARG A 582 23.69 7.61 -27.81
CA ARG A 582 23.09 6.30 -27.47
C ARG A 582 21.60 6.45 -27.21
N LEU A 583 20.87 5.33 -27.30
CA LEU A 583 19.43 5.30 -27.07
C LEU A 583 19.11 5.22 -25.59
N GLU A 584 18.22 6.12 -25.16
CA GLU A 584 17.59 6.15 -23.86
C GLU A 584 16.10 5.81 -24.00
N THR A 585 15.55 5.10 -23.01
CA THR A 585 14.14 4.73 -22.91
C THR A 585 13.55 5.32 -21.64
N ILE A 586 12.49 6.11 -21.76
CA ILE A 586 11.74 6.66 -20.62
C ILE A 586 10.43 5.88 -20.49
N LEU A 587 10.21 5.25 -19.33
CA LEU A 587 8.92 4.65 -18.98
C LEU A 587 8.07 5.69 -18.24
N GLY A 588 6.83 5.93 -18.66
CA GLY A 588 5.89 6.72 -17.87
C GLY A 588 5.68 6.09 -16.49
N TRP A 589 5.55 6.91 -15.44
CA TRP A 589 5.53 6.40 -14.06
C TRP A 589 4.47 5.32 -13.79
N ARG A 590 3.29 5.44 -14.41
CA ARG A 590 2.22 4.43 -14.28
C ARG A 590 2.60 3.07 -14.89
N LEU A 591 3.45 3.03 -15.92
CA LEU A 591 4.01 1.80 -16.47
C LEU A 591 5.22 1.34 -15.64
N ALA A 592 6.06 2.27 -15.19
CA ALA A 592 7.25 1.99 -14.42
C ALA A 592 6.95 1.28 -13.10
N GLU A 593 5.88 1.66 -12.39
CA GLU A 593 5.40 0.98 -11.17
C GLU A 593 5.02 -0.49 -11.39
N GLN A 594 4.72 -0.89 -12.63
CA GLN A 594 4.39 -2.26 -13.00
C GLN A 594 5.62 -3.07 -13.41
N ALA A 595 6.78 -2.42 -13.50
CA ALA A 595 8.01 -3.06 -13.88
C ALA A 595 8.55 -3.93 -12.73
N VAL A 596 9.02 -5.11 -13.09
CA VAL A 596 9.84 -5.93 -12.19
C VAL A 596 11.30 -5.63 -12.48
N VAL A 597 12.05 -5.28 -11.44
CA VAL A 597 13.47 -4.93 -11.56
C VAL A 597 14.29 -5.90 -10.74
N ILE A 598 15.28 -6.54 -11.38
CA ILE A 598 16.22 -7.48 -10.73
C ILE A 598 17.66 -7.02 -10.97
N PRO A 599 18.66 -7.46 -10.17
CA PRO A 599 20.04 -7.04 -10.37
C PRO A 599 20.61 -7.53 -11.71
N SER A 600 21.49 -6.74 -12.32
CA SER A 600 22.41 -7.23 -13.37
C SER A 600 23.56 -8.01 -12.72
N THR A 601 24.26 -8.86 -13.51
CA THR A 601 25.54 -9.44 -13.10
C THR A 601 26.74 -8.60 -13.51
N ILE A 602 26.52 -7.53 -14.29
CA ILE A 602 27.54 -6.53 -14.65
C ILE A 602 27.89 -5.72 -13.40
N PRO A 603 29.11 -5.83 -12.86
CA PRO A 603 29.50 -5.12 -11.64
C PRO A 603 29.86 -3.67 -11.94
N THR A 604 29.63 -2.78 -10.97
CA THR A 604 30.24 -1.44 -10.95
C THR A 604 31.62 -1.52 -10.31
N ASP A 605 32.59 -0.77 -10.84
CA ASP A 605 33.97 -0.76 -10.35
C ASP A 605 34.14 0.24 -9.20
N PRO A 606 34.34 -0.22 -7.95
CA PRO A 606 34.55 0.67 -6.80
C PRO A 606 35.86 1.47 -6.88
N ARG A 607 36.80 1.11 -7.77
CA ARG A 607 38.09 1.80 -7.94
C ARG A 607 38.05 2.88 -9.02
N ASN A 608 37.07 2.83 -9.92
CA ASN A 608 36.93 3.72 -11.08
C ASN A 608 35.52 4.31 -11.15
N VAL A 609 35.03 4.86 -10.04
CA VAL A 609 33.74 5.56 -9.96
C VAL A 609 33.78 6.78 -10.90
N GLY A 610 32.78 6.92 -11.76
CA GLY A 610 32.73 7.91 -12.85
C GLY A 610 33.44 7.50 -14.15
N GLY A 611 34.08 6.33 -14.19
CA GLY A 611 34.66 5.75 -15.40
C GLY A 611 33.63 5.09 -16.32
N ASN A 612 34.02 4.82 -17.56
CA ASN A 612 33.20 4.05 -18.51
C ASN A 612 33.15 2.57 -18.12
N LEU A 613 32.05 1.89 -18.49
CA LEU A 613 31.95 0.43 -18.37
C LEU A 613 33.03 -0.25 -19.23
N ASP A 614 33.79 -1.16 -18.62
CA ASP A 614 34.67 -2.07 -19.36
C ASP A 614 33.82 -3.15 -20.07
N PRO A 615 33.78 -3.19 -21.41
CA PRO A 615 33.00 -4.17 -22.16
C PRO A 615 33.36 -5.63 -21.83
N ALA A 616 34.59 -5.89 -21.37
CA ALA A 616 35.02 -7.24 -21.00
C ALA A 616 34.33 -7.80 -19.75
N THR A 617 33.74 -6.93 -18.92
CA THR A 617 33.00 -7.34 -17.71
C THR A 617 31.57 -7.78 -18.01
N VAL A 618 31.06 -7.50 -19.22
CA VAL A 618 29.73 -7.90 -19.65
C VAL A 618 29.77 -9.33 -20.18
N LEU A 619 29.32 -10.27 -19.33
CA LEU A 619 29.27 -11.71 -19.65
C LEU A 619 28.42 -12.00 -20.89
N GLN A 620 28.86 -12.98 -21.70
CA GLN A 620 28.17 -13.34 -22.94
C GLN A 620 26.76 -13.89 -22.64
N GLU A 621 26.62 -14.62 -21.54
CA GLU A 621 25.36 -15.19 -21.08
C GLU A 621 24.34 -14.11 -20.74
N GLU A 622 24.75 -13.00 -20.10
CA GLU A 622 23.84 -11.88 -19.85
C GLU A 622 23.48 -11.15 -21.15
N ARG A 623 24.43 -10.95 -22.08
CA ARG A 623 24.13 -10.36 -23.40
C ARG A 623 23.08 -11.16 -24.15
N ALA A 624 23.15 -12.49 -24.09
CA ALA A 624 22.22 -13.38 -24.80
C ALA A 624 20.76 -13.21 -24.34
N ILE A 625 20.53 -12.85 -23.07
CA ILE A 625 19.19 -12.65 -22.50
C ILE A 625 18.78 -11.16 -22.43
N SER A 626 19.53 -10.27 -23.10
CA SER A 626 19.32 -8.81 -23.06
C SER A 626 18.86 -8.23 -24.39
N THR A 627 18.25 -9.06 -25.24
CA THR A 627 17.62 -8.61 -26.49
C THR A 627 16.41 -7.74 -26.15
N LEU A 628 16.35 -6.55 -26.74
CA LEU A 628 15.23 -5.62 -26.59
C LEU A 628 14.05 -6.03 -27.48
N PRO A 629 12.81 -5.66 -27.10
CA PRO A 629 11.65 -5.84 -27.97
C PRO A 629 11.71 -4.88 -29.17
N ASP A 630 10.95 -5.22 -30.21
CA ASP A 630 10.69 -4.29 -31.31
C ASP A 630 9.78 -3.16 -30.83
N TYR A 631 10.24 -1.92 -30.96
CA TYR A 631 9.48 -0.72 -30.57
C TYR A 631 8.64 -0.19 -31.73
N VAL A 632 7.50 0.42 -31.37
CA VAL A 632 6.55 1.00 -32.32
C VAL A 632 7.05 2.36 -32.81
N THR A 633 7.21 2.53 -34.12
CA THR A 633 7.68 3.79 -34.74
C THR A 633 6.58 4.56 -35.49
N THR A 634 5.38 3.99 -35.58
CA THR A 634 4.21 4.59 -36.23
C THR A 634 3.16 5.03 -35.21
N PRO A 635 2.35 6.07 -35.49
CA PRO A 635 1.34 6.57 -34.57
C PRO A 635 0.27 5.53 -34.24
N ARG A 636 -0.29 5.67 -33.04
CA ARG A 636 -1.38 4.81 -32.55
C ARG A 636 -2.63 4.83 -33.43
N ASP A 637 -2.94 5.94 -34.09
CA ASP A 637 -4.15 6.09 -34.92
C ASP A 637 -4.03 5.41 -36.31
N GLU A 638 -2.85 4.91 -36.67
CA GLU A 638 -2.58 4.20 -37.93
C GLU A 638 -2.40 2.69 -37.76
N LEU A 639 -2.54 2.17 -36.52
CA LEU A 639 -2.50 0.75 -36.13
C LEU A 639 -3.92 0.20 -35.92
#